data_AF-A0AAD6TA13-F1
#
_entry.id   AF-A0AAD6TA13-F1
#
_cell.length_a   1.000
_cell.length_b   1.000
_cell.length_c   1.000
_cell.angle_alpha   90.00
_cell.angle_beta   90.00
_cell.angle_gamma   90.00
#
_symmetry.space_group_name_H-M   'P 1'
#
loop_
_entity.id
_entity.type
_entity.pdbx_description
1 polymer ?
#
loop_
_entity_poly.entity_id
_entity_poly.type
_entity_poly.pdbx_seq_one_letter_code
_entity_poly.pdbx_strand_id
1 'polypeptide(L)'
;MHPNRPGRGRTQAQPPPDSQNTNTGRGALRGRSLGRGDPLPAAEGSTHSHRGRASPQGQRGARGRGWRSASRGDEAPLHGRGSHRASSRGHGSSAGSGSGSSVPPAATNPVPAAPAYREPAANVTTIGVRRREYGRVGEPRQLKVNLFPTRVARKSVYEYEGEFPLSHFLLTFFSKFLNSVAILTPESFLTGTRPGTALNVRLMKELQNTVRPDIFNLPAAYDGDKKLYTLVELDFDDTGGTFTVVVDTMAYKIRLTRTSGIIDTSVLLRFAQGVHQDASVTTTNQALNVVLRMAPLSNPALIAAKQRRIFYASHDVKALSLGIVLWRGYFSTLRPGIDRLFTNIDVSTGAMYRPGSLITLACEYLQQENVHRLITLLHSSEPDRVRLALFITGLRVEWRRSGSHQNVVSRTVRGLSASGADSEMFKRRDGGQISTAAHFRQMENRSLQYERLHCVLVGNVDAGRGALVPIEMCTVMPGQPLRVAIPQELVYERNQWSSRPPSQRLQDVKKGLTVLGYEGSDYARRFGIEIKPSVHSVSARVLPPPTLKYVSASNPREESFAFPHNGFWNMWDQHFYKCAKLESWALVSYESLERFTRDIASAVINGFVKGCLDAGIVVVRKTPSALVYLKDQGDVSKALSSEHTRNLTYLINISSWGDVKRGIATQCLTLRYCLRTDPDHEIWPNVAHKINMKLGGINVVVHPAVLAVGESPSLLGVATDATMIMGAFLHPWHSGVVASLDAHGSKYAARSRLQKAGNEIIEALDVMTASLLAAHMRYRRENEGGSEHEVPQRLIFFRDGVPEDQFQEILDQELTQLKKACSWLNVHPKITFLVVAKRHHIRFFDDEHNCGSGTIVDREVVHPTDSDFYLQGHGQFSERGTTRAAHYSVLYDENNLSADQVQILSFALCHLYGRSSSAVSIPAPVYYADRVCARMANHIDPDSSVGRRNMPNLASPSQFDDFVRAFRPPHENQKDEMYFIHLFVEDIAAKELEVVLSLVMDARNSATPYPMFTSLTHLDIFHNPYHGIDHLASLPALTHLALLRSSSQATQILARCSALELLVDMHADEPYPDYLRSNDDVRFVFIVLSDEEYVTDWVTGTRGGIDFWARGDISRCWIADGDGI
;
A
#
# COMPACT_ATOMS: atom_id res chain seq x y z
N MET A 1 -23.73 16.14 -65.50
CA MET A 1 -24.90 16.53 -66.31
C MET A 1 -25.74 17.52 -65.52
N HIS A 2 -26.45 18.43 -66.19
CA HIS A 2 -27.43 19.38 -65.62
C HIS A 2 -28.86 18.82 -65.85
N PRO A 3 -29.99 19.43 -65.40
CA PRO A 3 -30.27 20.85 -65.06
C PRO A 3 -30.19 21.11 -63.52
N ASN A 4 -30.90 22.01 -62.82
CA ASN A 4 -31.89 23.04 -63.19
C ASN A 4 -31.85 24.30 -62.28
N ARG A 5 -32.76 25.24 -62.54
CA ARG A 5 -33.11 26.50 -61.82
C ARG A 5 -34.59 26.85 -62.14
N PRO A 6 -35.24 28.00 -61.77
CA PRO A 6 -34.75 29.34 -61.36
C PRO A 6 -35.36 29.82 -60.01
N GLY A 7 -35.29 31.09 -59.56
CA GLY A 7 -34.74 32.35 -60.09
C GLY A 7 -34.43 33.33 -58.93
N ARG A 8 -33.51 34.30 -59.00
CA ARG A 8 -33.33 35.51 -59.87
C ARG A 8 -33.84 36.82 -59.21
N GLY A 9 -32.89 37.62 -58.70
CA GLY A 9 -33.00 39.05 -58.40
C GLY A 9 -31.59 39.67 -58.37
N ARG A 10 -31.41 40.90 -58.88
CA ARG A 10 -30.17 41.72 -58.89
C ARG A 10 -30.49 43.06 -58.20
N THR A 11 -29.58 43.87 -57.65
CA THR A 11 -28.28 44.44 -58.14
C THR A 11 -27.33 44.73 -56.95
N GLN A 12 -25.98 44.71 -57.04
CA GLN A 12 -25.05 45.71 -57.63
C GLN A 12 -25.25 47.17 -57.11
N ALA A 13 -24.23 47.95 -56.69
CA ALA A 13 -22.76 47.81 -56.81
C ALA A 13 -21.92 48.49 -55.66
N GLN A 14 -20.60 48.62 -55.88
CA GLN A 14 -19.46 49.04 -55.01
C GLN A 14 -18.86 50.41 -55.48
N PRO A 15 -17.75 51.02 -54.93
CA PRO A 15 -17.05 50.90 -53.63
C PRO A 15 -16.73 52.30 -52.94
N PRO A 16 -15.49 52.81 -52.62
CA PRO A 16 -15.24 53.76 -51.50
C PRO A 16 -14.71 55.16 -51.96
N PRO A 17 -14.07 55.98 -51.08
CA PRO A 17 -12.58 56.03 -51.07
C PRO A 17 -11.90 56.38 -49.71
N ASP A 18 -10.58 56.53 -49.74
CA ASP A 18 -9.63 56.80 -48.64
C ASP A 18 -9.52 58.27 -48.19
N SER A 19 -8.83 58.54 -47.06
CA SER A 19 -7.50 59.24 -47.05
C SER A 19 -7.12 59.88 -45.69
N GLN A 20 -5.92 60.46 -45.62
CA GLN A 20 -5.11 60.68 -44.41
C GLN A 20 -5.06 62.15 -43.92
N ASN A 21 -4.52 62.32 -42.70
CA ASN A 21 -3.54 63.35 -42.29
C ASN A 21 -3.93 64.75 -41.73
N THR A 22 -3.21 65.06 -40.63
CA THR A 22 -2.60 66.35 -40.21
C THR A 22 -3.41 67.59 -39.78
N ASN A 23 -3.45 67.78 -38.45
CA ASN A 23 -2.69 68.80 -37.68
C ASN A 23 -3.13 70.30 -37.61
N THR A 24 -2.98 70.90 -36.41
CA THR A 24 -3.13 72.33 -36.02
C THR A 24 -4.54 72.96 -36.09
N GLY A 25 -4.92 73.98 -35.30
CA GLY A 25 -4.29 74.62 -34.12
C GLY A 25 -4.70 76.10 -33.89
N ARG A 26 -5.10 76.47 -32.64
CA ARG A 26 -5.37 77.82 -32.01
C ARG A 26 -6.42 77.59 -30.88
N GLY A 27 -6.53 78.32 -29.75
CA GLY A 27 -5.85 79.50 -29.19
C GLY A 27 -6.90 80.53 -28.68
N ALA A 28 -6.79 81.26 -27.56
CA ALA A 28 -5.80 81.33 -26.46
C ALA A 28 -6.37 82.17 -25.25
N LEU A 29 -5.50 82.59 -24.29
CA LEU A 29 -5.73 83.53 -23.15
C LEU A 29 -6.43 82.93 -21.89
N ARG A 30 -5.97 83.03 -20.63
CA ARG A 30 -4.79 83.58 -19.88
C ARG A 30 -4.65 82.76 -18.54
N GLY A 31 -3.57 82.74 -17.75
CA GLY A 31 -2.18 83.23 -17.89
C GLY A 31 -1.55 83.79 -16.58
N ARG A 32 -0.32 83.33 -16.22
CA ARG A 32 0.62 83.75 -15.11
C ARG A 32 0.39 83.17 -13.68
N SER A 33 1.38 82.93 -12.79
CA SER A 33 2.89 82.72 -12.77
C SER A 33 3.39 82.75 -11.28
N LEU A 34 4.42 82.11 -10.67
CA LEU A 34 5.57 81.18 -10.89
C LEU A 34 5.74 80.33 -9.57
N GLY A 35 6.72 79.44 -9.27
CA GLY A 35 7.84 78.76 -9.99
C GLY A 35 9.16 78.62 -9.16
N ARG A 36 9.83 77.43 -9.20
CA ARG A 36 11.04 76.96 -8.43
C ARG A 36 10.80 76.55 -6.95
N GLY A 37 11.50 75.57 -6.32
CA GLY A 37 12.40 74.50 -6.82
C GLY A 37 13.44 73.98 -5.79
N ASP A 38 13.42 72.68 -5.44
CA ASP A 38 14.44 71.81 -4.78
C ASP A 38 15.02 72.20 -3.37
N PRO A 39 15.71 71.30 -2.59
CA PRO A 39 15.63 69.84 -2.41
C PRO A 39 15.62 69.39 -0.89
N LEU A 40 16.01 68.12 -0.60
CA LEU A 40 16.19 67.46 0.72
C LEU A 40 17.20 68.17 1.67
N PRO A 41 17.11 68.00 3.03
CA PRO A 41 17.92 66.96 3.73
C PRO A 41 17.23 66.35 5.00
N ALA A 42 18.00 65.93 6.02
CA ALA A 42 17.57 65.02 7.11
C ALA A 42 18.04 65.42 8.54
N ALA A 43 17.63 64.61 9.53
CA ALA A 43 18.26 64.33 10.84
C ALA A 43 17.91 65.13 12.14
N GLU A 44 17.85 64.37 13.25
CA GLU A 44 18.14 64.68 14.68
C GLU A 44 17.26 65.61 15.57
N GLY A 45 17.30 65.32 16.90
CA GLY A 45 16.89 66.18 18.03
C GLY A 45 15.37 66.20 18.39
N SER A 46 14.80 65.73 19.51
CA SER A 46 15.16 65.39 20.91
C SER A 46 14.75 66.44 21.99
N THR A 47 14.08 66.00 23.06
CA THR A 47 13.81 66.72 24.36
C THR A 47 12.74 67.86 24.31
N HIS A 48 12.04 68.30 25.38
CA HIS A 48 11.86 67.84 26.79
C HIS A 48 10.67 68.55 27.51
N SER A 49 9.94 67.84 28.40
CA SER A 49 9.21 68.40 29.58
C SER A 49 8.59 67.25 30.44
N HIS A 50 8.98 66.96 31.69
CA HIS A 50 8.51 67.60 32.95
C HIS A 50 7.02 67.34 33.29
N ARG A 51 6.57 66.85 34.47
CA ARG A 51 7.12 66.46 35.82
C ARG A 51 6.28 65.25 36.35
N GLY A 52 6.56 64.54 37.45
CA GLY A 52 7.57 64.60 38.53
C GLY A 52 7.40 63.39 39.48
N ARG A 53 8.45 62.89 40.15
CA ARG A 53 8.96 63.32 41.48
C ARG A 53 8.40 62.53 42.68
N ALA A 54 9.04 61.42 43.05
CA ALA A 54 9.11 60.91 44.43
C ALA A 54 10.37 60.06 44.67
N SER A 55 10.98 60.21 45.84
CA SER A 55 12.08 59.39 46.42
C SER A 55 12.03 59.66 47.95
N PRO A 56 12.55 58.77 48.83
CA PRO A 56 14.00 58.79 49.09
C PRO A 56 14.64 57.47 49.60
N GLN A 57 15.98 57.44 49.63
CA GLN A 57 16.88 56.67 50.53
C GLN A 57 16.84 55.11 50.52
N GLY A 58 17.96 54.41 50.75
CA GLY A 58 19.35 54.88 50.75
C GLY A 58 20.38 53.97 51.45
N GLN A 59 21.62 54.05 50.97
CA GLN A 59 22.91 53.74 51.66
C GLN A 59 23.28 52.30 52.08
N ARG A 60 24.51 51.91 51.66
CA ARG A 60 25.59 51.19 52.40
C ARG A 60 25.28 49.78 53.00
N GLY A 61 26.22 48.81 53.01
CA GLY A 61 27.52 48.72 52.35
C GLY A 61 28.54 47.81 53.07
N ALA A 62 29.55 47.37 52.30
CA ALA A 62 30.93 47.03 52.72
C ALA A 62 31.26 45.86 53.69
N ARG A 63 32.28 45.08 53.28
CA ARG A 63 33.11 44.10 54.06
C ARG A 63 32.39 42.78 54.41
N GLY A 64 33.09 41.64 54.50
CA GLY A 64 34.51 41.35 54.19
C GLY A 64 35.12 40.27 55.10
N ARG A 65 36.21 39.61 54.63
CA ARG A 65 36.77 38.34 55.17
C ARG A 65 35.82 37.16 54.83
N GLY A 66 36.24 35.94 54.49
CA GLY A 66 37.55 35.29 54.59
C GLY A 66 37.41 34.00 55.42
N TRP A 67 38.20 32.97 55.12
CA TRP A 67 39.01 32.15 56.06
C TRP A 67 39.78 31.08 55.23
N ARG A 68 40.77 30.42 55.83
CA ARG A 68 41.72 29.50 55.16
C ARG A 68 41.53 28.04 55.61
N SER A 69 42.30 27.14 54.98
CA SER A 69 42.86 25.87 55.50
C SER A 69 42.05 24.59 55.20
N ALA A 70 42.66 23.41 55.02
CA ALA A 70 44.08 23.09 54.72
C ALA A 70 44.24 21.68 54.12
N SER A 71 45.45 21.41 53.61
CA SER A 71 45.91 20.17 52.97
C SER A 71 46.26 19.01 53.91
N ARG A 72 46.03 17.78 53.46
CA ARG A 72 46.82 16.51 53.62
C ARG A 72 46.00 15.34 53.02
N GLY A 73 46.57 14.24 52.55
CA GLY A 73 47.97 13.87 52.33
C GLY A 73 48.11 12.35 52.13
N ASP A 74 48.95 11.92 51.18
CA ASP A 74 49.45 10.55 50.98
C ASP A 74 48.38 9.48 50.59
N GLU A 75 48.68 8.30 50.02
CA GLU A 75 49.96 7.60 49.73
C GLU A 75 49.85 6.73 48.43
N ALA A 76 50.94 6.15 47.92
CA ALA A 76 50.97 5.34 46.67
C ALA A 76 51.95 4.14 46.75
N PRO A 77 51.82 3.12 45.87
CA PRO A 77 52.88 2.81 44.87
C PRO A 77 52.36 2.30 43.49
N LEU A 78 52.90 2.73 42.33
CA LEU A 78 54.04 2.17 41.52
C LEU A 78 53.79 0.76 40.91
N HIS A 79 54.16 0.41 39.66
CA HIS A 79 55.17 0.92 38.69
C HIS A 79 54.62 0.96 37.24
N GLY A 80 55.25 1.54 36.19
CA GLY A 80 56.44 2.42 36.11
C GLY A 80 57.14 2.45 34.72
N ARG A 81 57.89 3.54 34.43
CA ARG A 81 58.75 3.86 33.23
C ARG A 81 58.02 4.26 31.92
N GLY A 82 58.43 5.31 31.17
CA GLY A 82 59.37 6.42 31.47
C GLY A 82 59.93 7.17 30.23
N SER A 83 60.54 8.36 30.44
CA SER A 83 61.42 9.14 29.50
C SER A 83 60.77 9.86 28.27
N HIS A 84 61.15 11.08 27.82
CA HIS A 84 62.01 12.17 28.36
C HIS A 84 61.91 13.51 27.55
N ARG A 85 62.52 14.58 28.11
CA ARG A 85 62.94 15.90 27.51
C ARG A 85 61.90 17.04 27.36
N ALA A 86 62.44 18.27 27.21
CA ALA A 86 61.81 19.54 27.62
C ALA A 86 62.48 20.79 26.96
N SER A 87 62.11 22.01 27.44
CA SER A 87 62.67 23.37 27.16
C SER A 87 62.12 24.12 25.91
N SER A 88 62.00 25.46 25.88
CA SER A 88 61.94 26.49 26.97
C SER A 88 61.48 27.90 26.50
N ARG A 89 60.85 28.66 27.43
CA ARG A 89 60.84 30.14 27.61
C ARG A 89 60.49 31.11 26.46
N GLY A 90 59.59 32.07 26.77
CA GLY A 90 59.46 33.38 26.12
C GLY A 90 58.49 34.30 26.87
N HIS A 91 58.84 35.58 27.07
CA HIS A 91 57.96 36.61 27.67
C HIS A 91 57.68 37.74 26.65
N GLY A 92 56.51 38.35 26.72
CA GLY A 92 56.17 39.56 25.96
C GLY A 92 54.76 40.06 26.31
N SER A 93 54.59 41.36 26.54
CA SER A 93 53.34 41.97 27.01
C SER A 93 52.79 42.99 26.00
N SER A 94 51.47 43.09 25.86
CA SER A 94 50.73 44.34 25.55
C SER A 94 49.21 44.09 25.53
N ALA A 95 48.42 45.15 25.45
CA ALA A 95 46.95 45.13 25.54
C ALA A 95 46.29 45.51 24.20
N GLY A 96 45.03 45.13 23.99
CA GLY A 96 44.27 45.51 22.80
C GLY A 96 42.82 45.05 22.83
N SER A 97 41.90 46.00 22.77
CA SER A 97 40.44 45.82 22.78
C SER A 97 39.85 45.06 21.58
N GLY A 98 39.01 44.06 21.88
CA GLY A 98 37.65 43.94 21.35
C GLY A 98 37.38 43.91 19.83
N SER A 99 37.01 42.72 19.33
CA SER A 99 35.97 42.55 18.30
C SER A 99 35.45 41.09 18.34
N GLY A 100 34.24 40.84 17.84
CA GLY A 100 33.61 39.52 17.92
C GLY A 100 34.14 38.55 16.86
N SER A 101 34.65 37.39 17.28
CA SER A 101 35.04 36.33 16.35
C SER A 101 33.84 35.47 15.96
N SER A 102 33.47 35.49 14.69
CA SER A 102 32.59 34.48 14.09
C SER A 102 33.16 33.07 14.25
N VAL A 103 32.31 32.08 14.54
CA VAL A 103 32.67 30.66 14.41
C VAL A 103 32.83 30.34 12.92
N PRO A 104 33.94 29.73 12.46
CA PRO A 104 34.08 29.34 11.06
C PRO A 104 33.10 28.20 10.73
N PRO A 105 32.40 28.23 9.57
CA PRO A 105 31.55 27.13 9.16
C PRO A 105 32.40 25.87 8.93
N ALA A 106 31.86 24.71 9.32
CA ALA A 106 32.52 23.43 9.07
C ALA A 106 32.69 23.20 7.56
N ALA A 107 33.91 22.82 7.15
CA ALA A 107 34.21 22.59 5.74
C ALA A 107 33.44 21.38 5.21
N THR A 108 32.42 21.63 4.39
CA THR A 108 31.74 20.60 3.62
C THR A 108 32.69 20.07 2.54
N ASN A 109 32.91 18.76 2.51
CA ASN A 109 33.62 18.14 1.39
C ASN A 109 32.84 18.42 0.09
N PRO A 110 33.50 18.83 -1.01
CA PRO A 110 32.80 19.09 -2.27
C PRO A 110 32.13 17.81 -2.77
N VAL A 111 30.84 17.91 -3.07
CA VAL A 111 30.07 16.81 -3.67
C VAL A 111 30.72 16.44 -5.01
N PRO A 112 31.05 15.15 -5.24
CA PRO A 112 31.62 14.72 -6.52
C PRO A 112 30.70 15.11 -7.69
N ALA A 113 31.27 15.72 -8.72
CA ALA A 113 30.52 16.17 -9.89
C ALA A 113 29.70 15.02 -10.50
N ALA A 114 28.40 15.26 -10.69
CA ALA A 114 27.48 14.25 -11.18
C ALA A 114 27.91 13.76 -12.58
N PRO A 115 27.81 12.45 -12.89
CA PRO A 115 28.21 11.93 -14.18
C PRO A 115 27.43 12.60 -15.30
N ALA A 116 28.15 13.00 -16.35
CA ALA A 116 27.56 13.58 -17.56
C ALA A 116 26.63 12.57 -18.25
N TYR A 117 25.62 13.08 -18.96
CA TYR A 117 24.79 12.23 -19.80
C TYR A 117 25.60 11.72 -21.00
N ARG A 118 25.43 10.44 -21.33
CA ARG A 118 26.00 9.76 -22.48
C ARG A 118 24.86 9.09 -23.23
N GLU A 119 24.72 9.36 -24.52
CA GLU A 119 23.64 8.76 -25.30
C GLU A 119 23.90 7.25 -25.56
N PRO A 120 22.87 6.38 -25.41
CA PRO A 120 22.93 5.00 -25.89
C PRO A 120 23.20 4.91 -27.40
N ALA A 121 23.85 3.84 -27.85
CA ALA A 121 24.16 3.63 -29.26
C ALA A 121 22.89 3.66 -30.14
N ALA A 122 22.95 4.27 -31.32
CA ALA A 122 21.75 4.54 -32.14
C ALA A 122 20.98 3.27 -32.59
N ASN A 123 21.65 2.11 -32.62
CA ASN A 123 21.08 0.80 -32.94
C ASN A 123 20.28 0.14 -31.79
N VAL A 124 20.19 0.79 -30.62
CA VAL A 124 19.53 0.27 -29.42
C VAL A 124 18.05 0.66 -29.41
N THR A 125 17.19 -0.35 -29.58
CA THR A 125 15.72 -0.24 -29.49
C THR A 125 15.26 -0.25 -28.03
N THR A 126 14.66 0.85 -27.57
CA THR A 126 14.01 0.97 -26.26
C THR A 126 12.55 0.50 -26.32
N ILE A 127 11.95 0.15 -25.17
CA ILE A 127 10.50 -0.15 -25.08
C ILE A 127 9.74 1.15 -24.81
N GLY A 128 10.21 1.91 -23.81
CA GLY A 128 9.76 3.26 -23.53
C GLY A 128 10.51 4.33 -24.31
N VAL A 129 10.28 5.59 -23.92
CA VAL A 129 10.99 6.75 -24.48
C VAL A 129 12.47 6.64 -24.13
N ARG A 130 13.35 6.60 -25.13
CA ARG A 130 14.81 6.71 -24.94
C ARG A 130 15.15 7.96 -24.11
N ARG A 131 15.88 7.80 -23.00
CA ARG A 131 16.38 8.93 -22.19
C ARG A 131 17.24 9.84 -23.08
N ARG A 132 16.92 11.14 -23.13
CA ARG A 132 17.66 12.15 -23.94
C ARG A 132 18.63 13.01 -23.12
N GLU A 133 18.38 13.12 -21.82
CA GLU A 133 19.20 13.89 -20.87
C GLU A 133 18.95 13.40 -19.43
N TYR A 134 19.63 14.01 -18.46
CA TYR A 134 19.26 13.95 -17.05
C TYR A 134 18.70 15.30 -16.60
N GLY A 135 17.84 15.29 -15.59
CA GLY A 135 17.38 16.51 -14.94
C GLY A 135 18.51 17.23 -14.20
N ARG A 136 18.31 18.53 -14.02
CA ARG A 136 19.30 19.53 -13.58
C ARG A 136 18.78 20.39 -12.43
N VAL A 137 17.46 20.44 -12.21
CA VAL A 137 16.81 21.27 -11.18
C VAL A 137 16.96 20.64 -9.79
N GLY A 138 17.13 21.47 -8.76
CA GLY A 138 17.18 21.03 -7.37
C GLY A 138 18.59 20.79 -6.82
N GLU A 139 18.69 20.79 -5.49
CA GLU A 139 19.95 20.77 -4.74
C GLU A 139 20.67 19.41 -4.87
N PRO A 140 21.94 19.36 -5.34
CA PRO A 140 22.70 18.12 -5.44
C PRO A 140 22.89 17.41 -4.10
N ARG A 141 22.73 16.08 -4.09
CA ARG A 141 22.95 15.21 -2.93
C ARG A 141 23.69 13.93 -3.33
N GLN A 142 24.24 13.26 -2.33
CA GLN A 142 24.87 11.94 -2.44
C GLN A 142 24.17 11.03 -1.43
N LEU A 143 23.56 9.96 -1.92
CA LEU A 143 22.75 9.05 -1.11
C LEU A 143 23.36 7.66 -1.12
N LYS A 144 23.22 6.91 -0.02
CA LYS A 144 23.50 5.47 -0.04
C LYS A 144 22.27 4.76 -0.61
N VAL A 145 22.50 3.67 -1.34
CA VAL A 145 21.43 2.83 -1.90
C VAL A 145 21.68 1.37 -1.55
N ASN A 146 20.64 0.56 -1.39
CA ASN A 146 20.75 -0.87 -1.06
C ASN A 146 21.22 -1.77 -2.22
N LEU A 147 22.05 -1.22 -3.11
CA LEU A 147 22.70 -1.89 -4.23
C LEU A 147 24.18 -2.07 -3.92
N PHE A 148 24.69 -3.29 -4.08
CA PHE A 148 26.11 -3.61 -4.00
C PHE A 148 26.68 -3.68 -5.42
N PRO A 149 27.75 -2.93 -5.77
CA PRO A 149 28.35 -2.99 -7.09
C PRO A 149 28.89 -4.40 -7.39
N THR A 150 28.48 -4.95 -8.53
CA THR A 150 28.77 -6.34 -8.92
C THR A 150 29.50 -6.37 -10.25
N ARG A 151 30.58 -7.16 -10.30
CA ARG A 151 31.29 -7.50 -11.53
C ARG A 151 30.84 -8.89 -11.98
N VAL A 152 30.64 -9.05 -13.28
CA VAL A 152 30.42 -10.35 -13.92
C VAL A 152 31.50 -10.55 -14.97
N ALA A 153 32.30 -11.60 -14.83
CA ALA A 153 33.30 -11.97 -15.82
C ALA A 153 32.64 -12.51 -17.10
N ARG A 154 33.26 -12.30 -18.26
CA ARG A 154 32.81 -12.88 -19.52
C ARG A 154 32.93 -14.41 -19.46
N LYS A 155 31.80 -15.10 -19.64
CA LYS A 155 31.65 -16.56 -19.68
C LYS A 155 30.65 -16.91 -20.78
N SER A 156 30.85 -18.09 -21.37
CA SER A 156 29.81 -18.78 -22.11
C SER A 156 29.03 -19.67 -21.14
N VAL A 157 27.70 -19.60 -21.17
CA VAL A 157 26.80 -20.40 -20.35
C VAL A 157 25.86 -21.16 -21.28
N TYR A 158 25.68 -22.45 -21.02
CA TYR A 158 24.81 -23.34 -21.77
C TYR A 158 23.48 -23.47 -21.02
N GLU A 159 22.36 -23.28 -21.71
CA GLU A 159 21.01 -23.49 -21.16
C GLU A 159 20.45 -24.84 -21.61
N TYR A 160 19.80 -25.55 -20.67
CA TYR A 160 19.08 -26.79 -20.92
C TYR A 160 17.69 -26.70 -20.32
N GLU A 161 16.71 -27.29 -21.01
CA GLU A 161 15.36 -27.47 -20.49
C GLU A 161 15.21 -28.86 -19.89
N GLY A 162 14.84 -28.90 -18.60
CA GLY A 162 14.55 -30.10 -17.85
C GLY A 162 13.06 -30.44 -17.86
N GLU A 163 12.70 -31.50 -18.56
CA GLU A 163 11.37 -32.11 -18.46
C GLU A 163 11.37 -33.20 -17.37
N PHE A 164 10.31 -33.23 -16.56
CA PHE A 164 10.10 -34.22 -15.49
C PHE A 164 8.88 -35.12 -15.80
N PRO A 165 8.89 -35.92 -16.88
CA PRO A 165 7.80 -36.84 -17.16
C PRO A 165 7.68 -37.91 -16.06
N LEU A 166 6.46 -38.10 -15.57
CA LEU A 166 6.14 -39.19 -14.65
C LEU A 166 6.48 -40.54 -15.30
N SER A 167 7.09 -41.45 -14.55
CA SER A 167 7.66 -42.67 -15.13
C SER A 167 6.57 -43.62 -15.63
N HIS A 168 6.58 -43.86 -16.95
CA HIS A 168 5.64 -44.74 -17.66
C HIS A 168 5.62 -46.20 -17.13
N PHE A 169 6.63 -46.58 -16.33
CA PHE A 169 6.66 -47.85 -15.61
C PHE A 169 5.47 -48.02 -14.64
N LEU A 170 5.02 -46.94 -13.98
CA LEU A 170 3.82 -46.98 -13.14
C LEU A 170 2.56 -47.24 -13.98
N LEU A 171 2.41 -46.59 -15.14
CA LEU A 171 1.28 -46.84 -16.06
C LEU A 171 1.27 -48.30 -16.55
N THR A 172 2.44 -48.88 -16.81
CA THR A 172 2.56 -50.27 -17.27
C THR A 172 2.28 -51.30 -16.16
N PHE A 173 2.64 -50.99 -14.92
CA PHE A 173 2.34 -51.84 -13.76
C PHE A 173 0.85 -51.76 -13.37
N PHE A 174 0.25 -50.55 -13.44
CA PHE A 174 -1.18 -50.38 -13.20
C PHE A 174 -2.05 -50.96 -14.32
N SER A 175 -1.67 -50.87 -15.60
CA SER A 175 -2.47 -51.48 -16.68
C SER A 175 -2.55 -53.00 -16.55
N LYS A 176 -1.44 -53.67 -16.21
CA LYS A 176 -1.45 -55.11 -15.89
C LYS A 176 -2.29 -55.48 -14.67
N PHE A 177 -2.48 -54.57 -13.71
CA PHE A 177 -3.30 -54.80 -12.52
C PHE A 177 -4.79 -54.44 -12.72
N LEU A 178 -5.11 -53.61 -13.72
CA LEU A 178 -6.48 -53.11 -13.98
C LEU A 178 -7.24 -53.91 -15.06
N ASN A 179 -6.60 -54.85 -15.75
CA ASN A 179 -7.25 -55.76 -16.72
C ASN A 179 -8.35 -56.68 -16.13
N SER A 180 -8.67 -56.56 -14.84
CA SER A 180 -9.77 -57.26 -14.15
C SER A 180 -11.03 -56.41 -13.91
N VAL A 181 -11.01 -55.10 -14.18
CA VAL A 181 -12.18 -54.21 -14.07
C VAL A 181 -12.24 -53.29 -15.28
N ALA A 182 -13.26 -53.45 -16.12
CA ALA A 182 -13.44 -52.68 -17.33
C ALA A 182 -13.94 -51.24 -17.07
N ILE A 183 -13.84 -50.41 -18.12
CA ILE A 183 -14.31 -49.01 -18.19
C ILE A 183 -13.47 -48.00 -17.38
N LEU A 184 -12.34 -47.59 -17.98
CA LEU A 184 -11.91 -46.18 -18.07
C LEU A 184 -10.89 -46.05 -19.21
N THR A 185 -11.04 -45.04 -20.07
CA THR A 185 -10.15 -44.84 -21.23
C THR A 185 -8.80 -44.19 -20.82
N PRO A 186 -7.66 -44.56 -21.45
CA PRO A 186 -6.33 -44.19 -20.95
C PRO A 186 -5.99 -42.69 -20.98
N GLU A 187 -6.67 -41.92 -21.84
CA GLU A 187 -6.34 -40.51 -22.12
C GLU A 187 -6.49 -39.60 -20.88
N SER A 188 -7.38 -39.98 -19.95
CA SER A 188 -7.63 -39.27 -18.69
C SER A 188 -6.44 -39.23 -17.71
N PHE A 189 -5.40 -40.06 -17.93
CA PHE A 189 -4.19 -40.09 -17.10
C PHE A 189 -2.99 -39.33 -17.69
N LEU A 190 -3.12 -38.72 -18.88
CA LEU A 190 -2.02 -37.99 -19.54
C LEU A 190 -1.92 -36.51 -19.12
N THR A 191 -2.94 -35.95 -18.46
CA THR A 191 -2.95 -34.56 -17.99
C THR A 191 -2.07 -34.38 -16.75
N GLY A 192 -0.82 -33.98 -16.98
CA GLY A 192 0.24 -34.01 -15.97
C GLY A 192 0.07 -33.04 -14.79
N THR A 193 0.12 -33.57 -13.57
CA THR A 193 0.49 -32.80 -12.38
C THR A 193 2.00 -32.92 -12.15
N ARG A 194 2.75 -31.84 -12.44
CA ARG A 194 4.21 -31.82 -12.25
C ARG A 194 4.58 -32.06 -10.78
N PRO A 195 5.72 -32.70 -10.48
CA PRO A 195 6.27 -32.71 -9.13
C PRO A 195 6.54 -31.27 -8.65
N GLY A 196 6.36 -31.04 -7.34
CA GLY A 196 6.49 -29.71 -6.76
C GLY A 196 7.94 -29.21 -6.75
N THR A 197 8.14 -27.91 -6.90
CA THR A 197 9.44 -27.22 -7.11
C THR A 197 10.55 -27.58 -6.10
N ALA A 198 10.20 -28.03 -4.89
CA ALA A 198 11.14 -28.53 -3.89
C ALA A 198 11.64 -29.96 -4.19
N LEU A 199 10.77 -30.84 -4.68
CA LEU A 199 11.15 -32.19 -5.14
C LEU A 199 12.00 -32.10 -6.40
N ASN A 200 11.68 -31.20 -7.33
CA ASN A 200 12.48 -30.99 -8.56
C ASN A 200 13.94 -30.61 -8.24
N VAL A 201 14.17 -29.76 -7.22
CA VAL A 201 15.53 -29.43 -6.77
C VAL A 201 16.23 -30.63 -6.15
N ARG A 202 15.54 -31.45 -5.35
CA ARG A 202 16.13 -32.68 -4.80
C ARG A 202 16.47 -33.69 -5.91
N LEU A 203 15.57 -33.90 -6.87
CA LEU A 203 15.79 -34.72 -8.06
C LEU A 203 17.00 -34.24 -8.89
N MET A 204 17.12 -32.94 -9.13
CA MET A 204 18.25 -32.36 -9.84
C MET A 204 19.56 -32.44 -9.04
N LYS A 205 19.51 -32.42 -7.70
CA LYS A 205 20.68 -32.62 -6.84
C LYS A 205 21.16 -34.07 -6.84
N GLU A 206 20.24 -35.05 -6.75
CA GLU A 206 20.59 -36.47 -6.88
C GLU A 206 21.08 -36.82 -8.29
N LEU A 207 20.53 -36.20 -9.34
CA LEU A 207 21.02 -36.38 -10.71
C LEU A 207 22.50 -36.00 -10.82
N GLN A 208 22.86 -34.79 -10.35
CA GLN A 208 24.21 -34.25 -10.41
C GLN A 208 25.20 -34.98 -9.50
N ASN A 209 24.80 -35.29 -8.26
CA ASN A 209 25.75 -35.77 -7.25
C ASN A 209 25.85 -37.29 -7.18
N THR A 210 24.80 -38.01 -7.59
CA THR A 210 24.62 -39.44 -7.26
C THR A 210 24.42 -40.30 -8.51
N VAL A 211 23.61 -39.84 -9.49
CA VAL A 211 23.20 -40.68 -10.64
C VAL A 211 24.09 -40.48 -11.88
N ARG A 212 24.54 -39.25 -12.16
CA ARG A 212 25.43 -38.91 -13.28
C ARG A 212 26.49 -37.84 -12.93
N PRO A 213 27.34 -38.05 -11.91
CA PRO A 213 28.43 -37.12 -11.57
C PRO A 213 29.48 -36.97 -12.67
N ASP A 214 29.54 -37.93 -13.60
CA ASP A 214 30.45 -38.01 -14.74
C ASP A 214 30.22 -36.93 -15.81
N ILE A 215 28.97 -36.50 -16.04
CA ILE A 215 28.65 -35.35 -16.91
C ILE A 215 28.55 -34.04 -16.11
N PHE A 216 28.21 -34.13 -14.82
CA PHE A 216 28.10 -32.97 -13.92
C PHE A 216 29.42 -32.63 -13.19
N ASN A 217 30.54 -32.69 -13.92
CA ASN A 217 31.89 -32.31 -13.46
C ASN A 217 31.95 -30.89 -12.84
N LEU A 218 31.03 -30.00 -13.22
CA LEU A 218 30.76 -28.73 -12.54
C LEU A 218 29.28 -28.67 -12.14
N PRO A 219 28.94 -28.25 -10.89
CA PRO A 219 27.56 -28.08 -10.47
C PRO A 219 26.79 -27.08 -11.35
N ALA A 220 25.61 -27.50 -11.80
CA ALA A 220 24.69 -26.72 -12.62
C ALA A 220 23.78 -25.84 -11.75
N ALA A 221 23.51 -24.61 -12.19
CA ALA A 221 22.54 -23.74 -11.54
C ALA A 221 21.12 -24.07 -12.06
N TYR A 222 20.17 -24.30 -11.16
CA TYR A 222 18.83 -24.78 -11.50
C TYR A 222 17.72 -23.90 -10.92
N ASP A 223 16.76 -23.49 -11.75
CA ASP A 223 15.69 -22.58 -11.32
C ASP A 223 14.69 -23.21 -10.35
N GLY A 224 14.41 -24.52 -10.51
CA GLY A 224 13.44 -25.31 -9.75
C GLY A 224 12.25 -25.87 -10.55
N ASP A 225 12.01 -25.41 -11.77
CA ASP A 225 10.90 -25.87 -12.63
C ASP A 225 11.40 -26.47 -13.95
N LYS A 226 12.30 -25.78 -14.67
CA LYS A 226 12.70 -26.13 -16.03
C LYS A 226 14.14 -25.75 -16.39
N LYS A 227 14.59 -24.52 -16.13
CA LYS A 227 15.87 -24.03 -16.68
C LYS A 227 17.09 -24.43 -15.85
N LEU A 228 18.04 -25.08 -16.51
CA LEU A 228 19.32 -25.53 -15.99
C LEU A 228 20.46 -24.84 -16.74
N TYR A 229 21.48 -24.35 -16.03
CA TYR A 229 22.59 -23.58 -16.60
C TYR A 229 23.96 -24.15 -16.19
N THR A 230 24.86 -24.34 -17.17
CA THR A 230 26.24 -24.83 -16.94
C THR A 230 27.30 -23.96 -17.62
N LEU A 231 28.56 -24.10 -17.17
CA LEU A 231 29.73 -23.40 -17.75
C LEU A 231 30.49 -24.24 -18.80
N VAL A 232 30.17 -25.52 -18.90
CA VAL A 232 30.73 -26.50 -19.83
C VAL A 232 29.56 -27.24 -20.46
N GLU A 233 29.68 -27.64 -21.71
CA GLU A 233 28.65 -28.43 -22.39
C GLU A 233 28.50 -29.80 -21.71
N LEU A 234 27.25 -30.25 -21.51
CA LEU A 234 26.97 -31.56 -20.93
C LEU A 234 27.08 -32.60 -22.03
N ASP A 235 27.97 -33.57 -21.83
CA ASP A 235 28.20 -34.64 -22.81
C ASP A 235 26.98 -35.58 -22.84
N PHE A 236 26.37 -35.71 -24.03
CA PHE A 236 25.17 -36.51 -24.28
C PHE A 236 25.37 -37.28 -25.58
N ASP A 237 24.90 -38.52 -25.62
CA ASP A 237 24.96 -39.38 -26.83
C ASP A 237 24.08 -38.86 -27.99
N ASP A 238 23.27 -37.84 -27.75
CA ASP A 238 22.20 -37.34 -28.61
C ASP A 238 21.87 -35.86 -28.26
N THR A 239 20.90 -35.21 -28.91
CA THR A 239 20.53 -33.79 -28.61
C THR A 239 20.00 -33.52 -27.18
N GLY A 240 19.86 -34.56 -26.36
CA GLY A 240 19.48 -34.45 -24.95
C GLY A 240 19.44 -35.81 -24.24
N GLY A 241 19.96 -35.88 -23.02
CA GLY A 241 19.96 -37.10 -22.20
C GLY A 241 18.65 -37.34 -21.43
N THR A 242 18.25 -38.60 -21.27
CA THR A 242 17.13 -39.00 -20.39
C THR A 242 17.61 -39.92 -19.27
N PHE A 243 17.45 -39.46 -18.03
CA PHE A 243 17.97 -40.09 -16.82
C PHE A 243 16.82 -40.62 -15.95
N THR A 244 17.08 -41.67 -15.16
CA THR A 244 16.12 -42.16 -14.16
C THR A 244 16.71 -41.96 -12.77
N VAL A 245 16.05 -41.14 -11.94
CA VAL A 245 16.48 -40.79 -10.59
C VAL A 245 15.50 -41.36 -9.58
N VAL A 246 16.00 -42.09 -8.58
CA VAL A 246 15.17 -42.71 -7.54
C VAL A 246 15.22 -41.88 -6.27
N VAL A 247 14.08 -41.37 -5.83
CA VAL A 247 13.92 -40.59 -4.58
C VAL A 247 12.71 -41.12 -3.82
N ASP A 248 12.89 -41.38 -2.52
CA ASP A 248 11.85 -41.89 -1.61
C ASP A 248 11.11 -43.12 -2.20
N THR A 249 11.92 -44.09 -2.65
CA THR A 249 11.54 -45.33 -3.39
C THR A 249 10.78 -45.15 -4.72
N MET A 250 10.55 -43.92 -5.18
CA MET A 250 9.93 -43.65 -6.48
C MET A 250 10.95 -43.26 -7.55
N ALA A 251 10.84 -43.89 -8.73
CA ALA A 251 11.68 -43.60 -9.89
C ALA A 251 11.04 -42.51 -10.77
N TYR A 252 11.75 -41.42 -10.99
CA TYR A 252 11.35 -40.30 -11.85
C TYR A 252 12.23 -40.27 -13.09
N LYS A 253 11.64 -39.99 -14.26
CA LYS A 253 12.42 -39.68 -15.46
C LYS A 253 12.69 -38.18 -15.53
N ILE A 254 13.92 -37.81 -15.87
CA ILE A 254 14.34 -36.43 -16.11
C ILE A 254 14.96 -36.41 -17.50
N ARG A 255 14.42 -35.61 -18.42
CA ARG A 255 14.99 -35.40 -19.74
C ARG A 255 15.59 -34.00 -19.80
N LEU A 256 16.88 -33.90 -20.13
CA LEU A 256 17.57 -32.63 -20.33
C LEU A 256 17.78 -32.45 -21.83
N THR A 257 17.19 -31.41 -22.41
CA THR A 257 17.39 -31.06 -23.82
C THR A 257 18.22 -29.78 -23.91
N ARG A 258 19.27 -29.76 -24.74
CA ARG A 258 20.09 -28.55 -24.92
C ARG A 258 19.30 -27.48 -25.67
N THR A 259 19.28 -26.26 -25.15
CA THR A 259 18.77 -25.09 -25.89
C THR A 259 19.82 -24.65 -26.91
N SER A 260 19.41 -24.30 -28.13
CA SER A 260 20.32 -24.03 -29.26
C SER A 260 21.23 -22.80 -29.11
N GLY A 261 20.94 -21.91 -28.15
CA GLY A 261 21.72 -20.69 -27.88
C GLY A 261 22.78 -20.89 -26.79
N ILE A 262 23.95 -20.26 -26.97
CA ILE A 262 24.95 -20.04 -25.92
C ILE A 262 24.77 -18.62 -25.37
N ILE A 263 24.72 -18.49 -24.05
CA ILE A 263 24.56 -17.21 -23.35
C ILE A 263 25.95 -16.61 -23.06
N ASP A 264 26.27 -15.46 -23.66
CA ASP A 264 27.47 -14.69 -23.32
C ASP A 264 27.16 -13.69 -22.19
N THR A 265 27.72 -13.90 -21.00
CA THR A 265 27.44 -13.06 -19.82
C THR A 265 27.83 -11.58 -20.00
N SER A 266 28.68 -11.24 -20.97
CA SER A 266 29.03 -9.84 -21.27
C SER A 266 27.89 -9.05 -21.90
N VAL A 267 26.85 -9.71 -22.43
CA VAL A 267 25.63 -9.05 -22.95
C VAL A 267 25.05 -8.09 -21.90
N LEU A 268 24.95 -8.52 -20.64
CA LEU A 268 24.32 -7.71 -19.59
C LEU A 268 25.13 -6.45 -19.26
N LEU A 269 26.46 -6.50 -19.37
CA LEU A 269 27.32 -5.31 -19.22
C LEU A 269 27.26 -4.40 -20.45
N ARG A 270 27.17 -4.96 -21.66
CA ARG A 270 26.97 -4.17 -22.90
C ARG A 270 25.60 -3.48 -22.91
N PHE A 271 24.59 -4.07 -22.29
CA PHE A 271 23.30 -3.43 -22.03
C PHE A 271 23.42 -2.29 -21.02
N ALA A 272 24.08 -2.52 -19.88
CA ALA A 272 24.36 -1.48 -18.88
C ALA A 272 25.11 -0.26 -19.47
N GLN A 273 25.99 -0.49 -20.44
CA GLN A 273 26.73 0.54 -21.20
C GLN A 273 25.91 1.21 -22.32
N GLY A 274 24.63 0.83 -22.52
CA GLY A 274 23.77 1.38 -23.56
C GLY A 274 24.17 0.99 -24.99
N VAL A 275 24.83 -0.17 -25.19
CA VAL A 275 25.37 -0.62 -26.49
C VAL A 275 24.54 -1.76 -27.13
N HIS A 276 23.83 -2.56 -26.32
CA HIS A 276 23.17 -3.79 -26.76
C HIS A 276 21.83 -4.02 -26.03
N GLN A 277 20.70 -4.07 -26.74
CA GLN A 277 19.36 -4.34 -26.18
C GLN A 277 18.59 -5.28 -27.12
N ASP A 278 18.36 -6.51 -26.66
CA ASP A 278 17.57 -7.55 -27.34
C ASP A 278 17.08 -8.60 -26.33
N ALA A 279 16.41 -9.65 -26.79
CA ALA A 279 15.93 -10.74 -25.92
C ALA A 279 17.06 -11.48 -25.17
N SER A 280 18.31 -11.46 -25.65
CA SER A 280 19.42 -12.13 -24.96
C SER A 280 19.82 -11.40 -23.67
N VAL A 281 19.53 -10.11 -23.53
CA VAL A 281 19.68 -9.36 -22.27
C VAL A 281 18.82 -9.97 -21.17
N THR A 282 17.54 -10.19 -21.45
CA THR A 282 16.57 -10.77 -20.50
C THR A 282 16.98 -12.19 -20.11
N THR A 283 17.32 -13.04 -21.08
CA THR A 283 17.80 -14.41 -20.84
C THR A 283 19.10 -14.43 -20.02
N THR A 284 20.07 -13.57 -20.33
CA THR A 284 21.33 -13.45 -19.57
C THR A 284 21.07 -13.01 -18.14
N ASN A 285 20.19 -12.03 -17.93
CA ASN A 285 19.83 -11.54 -16.60
C ASN A 285 19.09 -12.60 -15.78
N GLN A 286 18.19 -13.38 -16.41
CA GLN A 286 17.52 -14.53 -15.78
C GLN A 286 18.52 -15.61 -15.36
N ALA A 287 19.43 -16.01 -16.25
CA ALA A 287 20.45 -17.02 -15.99
C ALA A 287 21.36 -16.64 -14.80
N LEU A 288 21.92 -15.42 -14.82
CA LEU A 288 22.78 -14.91 -13.75
C LEU A 288 22.01 -14.76 -12.41
N ASN A 289 20.72 -14.41 -12.46
CA ASN A 289 19.86 -14.41 -11.28
C ASN A 289 19.60 -15.82 -10.73
N VAL A 290 19.50 -16.85 -11.56
CA VAL A 290 19.37 -18.26 -11.11
C VAL A 290 20.68 -18.72 -10.46
N VAL A 291 21.83 -18.45 -11.09
CA VAL A 291 23.16 -18.71 -10.51
C VAL A 291 23.31 -18.06 -9.13
N LEU A 292 22.97 -16.77 -9.00
CA LEU A 292 23.04 -16.05 -7.73
C LEU A 292 22.18 -16.71 -6.63
N ARG A 293 21.00 -17.23 -6.97
CA ARG A 293 20.10 -17.90 -6.01
C ARG A 293 20.62 -19.24 -5.52
N MET A 294 21.56 -19.88 -6.20
CA MET A 294 22.12 -21.19 -5.78
C MET A 294 22.85 -21.11 -4.43
N ALA A 295 23.43 -19.96 -4.06
CA ALA A 295 24.10 -19.78 -2.77
C ALA A 295 23.11 -19.91 -1.58
N PRO A 296 22.07 -19.07 -1.44
CA PRO A 296 21.11 -19.21 -0.35
C PRO A 296 20.24 -20.48 -0.45
N LEU A 297 19.99 -21.01 -1.67
CA LEU A 297 19.32 -22.32 -1.83
C LEU A 297 20.17 -23.51 -1.33
N SER A 298 21.48 -23.34 -1.16
CA SER A 298 22.38 -24.35 -0.59
C SER A 298 22.48 -24.26 0.94
N ASN A 299 21.96 -23.20 1.57
CA ASN A 299 22.02 -22.98 3.02
C ASN A 299 20.76 -23.55 3.70
N PRO A 300 20.86 -24.61 4.53
CA PRO A 300 19.69 -25.23 5.17
C PRO A 300 19.02 -24.36 6.26
N ALA A 301 19.66 -23.26 6.69
CA ALA A 301 19.06 -22.28 7.59
C ALA A 301 18.19 -21.22 6.86
N LEU A 302 18.12 -21.28 5.53
CA LEU A 302 17.31 -20.38 4.69
C LEU A 302 16.19 -21.13 3.97
N ILE A 303 14.99 -20.55 3.96
CA ILE A 303 13.82 -21.06 3.24
C ILE A 303 13.37 -20.05 2.19
N ALA A 304 13.35 -20.48 0.93
CA ALA A 304 13.03 -19.62 -0.20
C ALA A 304 11.51 -19.42 -0.39
N ALA A 305 11.09 -18.18 -0.64
CA ALA A 305 9.73 -17.86 -1.10
C ALA A 305 9.41 -18.50 -2.46
N LYS A 306 8.12 -18.57 -2.84
CA LYS A 306 7.65 -19.20 -4.11
C LYS A 306 8.43 -18.74 -5.36
N GLN A 307 8.72 -17.44 -5.47
CA GLN A 307 9.47 -16.86 -6.60
C GLN A 307 11.00 -16.98 -6.48
N ARG A 308 11.53 -17.51 -5.37
CA ARG A 308 12.97 -17.68 -5.07
C ARG A 308 13.83 -16.40 -5.15
N ARG A 309 13.19 -15.23 -5.06
CA ARG A 309 13.85 -13.91 -4.93
C ARG A 309 14.03 -13.48 -3.47
N ILE A 310 13.35 -14.13 -2.52
CA ILE A 310 13.39 -13.81 -1.07
C ILE A 310 13.72 -15.09 -0.30
N PHE A 311 14.62 -14.99 0.66
CA PHE A 311 15.10 -16.09 1.51
C PHE A 311 14.90 -15.76 2.98
N TYR A 312 14.10 -16.55 3.68
CA TYR A 312 13.76 -16.34 5.10
C TYR A 312 14.70 -17.13 6.01
N ALA A 313 15.23 -16.48 7.04
CA ALA A 313 16.17 -17.06 7.99
C ALA A 313 15.46 -17.63 9.23
N SER A 314 15.77 -18.87 9.59
CA SER A 314 15.13 -19.58 10.71
C SER A 314 15.50 -19.08 12.11
N HIS A 315 16.52 -18.24 12.22
CA HIS A 315 17.09 -17.75 13.49
C HIS A 315 16.72 -16.31 13.85
N ASP A 316 16.09 -15.56 12.94
CA ASP A 316 15.71 -14.14 13.12
C ASP A 316 14.18 -14.07 13.01
N VAL A 317 13.53 -14.42 14.12
CA VAL A 317 12.09 -14.71 14.18
C VAL A 317 11.40 -13.98 15.34
N LYS A 318 10.13 -13.64 15.17
CA LYS A 318 9.25 -13.15 16.24
C LYS A 318 7.97 -13.97 16.28
N ALA A 319 7.62 -14.51 17.44
CA ALA A 319 6.29 -15.09 17.65
C ALA A 319 5.22 -13.99 17.74
N LEU A 320 4.06 -14.24 17.15
CA LEU A 320 2.80 -13.54 17.44
C LEU A 320 1.87 -14.52 18.18
N SER A 321 0.65 -14.10 18.50
CA SER A 321 -0.41 -15.02 18.91
C SER A 321 -1.02 -15.78 17.71
N LEU A 322 -2.09 -16.53 17.95
CA LEU A 322 -2.83 -17.32 16.95
C LEU A 322 -1.98 -18.36 16.17
N GLY A 323 -0.84 -18.78 16.73
CA GLY A 323 0.06 -19.75 16.10
C GLY A 323 0.80 -19.22 14.87
N ILE A 324 0.95 -17.90 14.75
CA ILE A 324 1.67 -17.24 13.64
C ILE A 324 3.05 -16.81 14.13
N VAL A 325 4.09 -17.05 13.32
CA VAL A 325 5.46 -16.58 13.59
C VAL A 325 6.02 -15.81 12.40
N LEU A 326 6.60 -14.64 12.64
CA LEU A 326 7.27 -13.82 11.63
C LEU A 326 8.73 -14.24 11.50
N TRP A 327 9.21 -14.37 10.26
CA TRP A 327 10.59 -14.69 9.91
C TRP A 327 11.19 -13.53 9.11
N ARG A 328 12.41 -13.13 9.44
CA ARG A 328 13.19 -12.13 8.70
C ARG A 328 13.65 -12.77 7.40
N GLY A 329 13.59 -12.04 6.30
CA GLY A 329 14.09 -12.51 5.03
C GLY A 329 14.86 -11.44 4.26
N TYR A 330 15.63 -11.90 3.29
CA TYR A 330 16.45 -11.06 2.43
C TYR A 330 16.03 -11.29 0.99
N PHE A 331 15.56 -10.23 0.34
CA PHE A 331 15.39 -10.16 -1.10
C PHE A 331 16.77 -10.08 -1.77
N SER A 332 16.95 -10.73 -2.91
CA SER A 332 18.15 -10.57 -3.73
C SER A 332 17.89 -10.76 -5.23
N THR A 333 18.39 -9.81 -6.03
CA THR A 333 18.47 -9.92 -7.50
C THR A 333 19.70 -9.22 -8.05
N LEU A 334 20.26 -9.76 -9.14
CA LEU A 334 21.17 -9.00 -10.00
C LEU A 334 20.34 -8.06 -10.90
N ARG A 335 20.79 -6.81 -11.06
CA ARG A 335 20.21 -5.82 -11.98
C ARG A 335 21.32 -5.08 -12.75
N PRO A 336 21.09 -4.68 -14.01
CA PRO A 336 21.87 -3.62 -14.64
C PRO A 336 21.49 -2.24 -14.07
N GLY A 337 22.42 -1.30 -14.19
CA GLY A 337 22.22 0.14 -14.13
C GLY A 337 23.08 0.80 -15.21
N ILE A 338 23.32 2.11 -15.13
CA ILE A 338 24.13 2.83 -16.12
C ILE A 338 25.62 2.49 -15.92
N ASP A 339 26.28 2.03 -16.99
CA ASP A 339 27.67 1.55 -17.09
C ASP A 339 28.07 0.41 -16.12
N ARG A 340 27.16 -0.08 -15.25
CA ARG A 340 27.47 -0.96 -14.12
C ARG A 340 26.40 -2.01 -13.86
N LEU A 341 26.78 -3.10 -13.20
CA LEU A 341 25.85 -4.11 -12.66
C LEU A 341 25.82 -4.02 -11.13
N PHE A 342 24.67 -4.37 -10.54
CA PHE A 342 24.44 -4.28 -9.10
C PHE A 342 23.68 -5.50 -8.58
N THR A 343 24.09 -6.04 -7.44
CA THR A 343 23.24 -6.94 -6.66
C THR A 343 22.40 -6.10 -5.69
N ASN A 344 21.09 -6.09 -5.90
CA ASN A 344 20.12 -5.50 -4.98
C ASN A 344 19.89 -6.45 -3.79
N ILE A 345 20.00 -5.96 -2.56
CA ILE A 345 19.60 -6.71 -1.35
C ILE A 345 18.64 -5.84 -0.52
N ASP A 346 17.47 -6.35 -0.16
CA ASP A 346 16.48 -5.63 0.65
C ASP A 346 15.85 -6.52 1.73
N VAL A 347 15.40 -5.91 2.84
CA VAL A 347 14.85 -6.63 4.00
C VAL A 347 13.36 -6.93 3.81
N SER A 348 12.97 -8.17 4.05
CA SER A 348 11.58 -8.65 4.01
C SER A 348 11.16 -9.26 5.34
N THR A 349 9.85 -9.37 5.55
CA THR A 349 9.23 -10.22 6.57
C THR A 349 8.38 -11.27 5.85
N GLY A 350 8.35 -12.50 6.35
CA GLY A 350 7.37 -13.52 5.96
C GLY A 350 6.64 -14.02 7.20
N ALA A 351 5.30 -14.12 7.13
CA ALA A 351 4.54 -14.83 8.16
C ALA A 351 4.52 -16.33 7.85
N MET A 352 4.79 -17.13 8.87
CA MET A 352 4.83 -18.59 8.81
C MET A 352 3.87 -19.17 9.85
N TYR A 353 3.43 -20.41 9.62
CA TYR A 353 2.81 -21.20 10.68
C TYR A 353 3.84 -21.56 11.75
N ARG A 354 3.42 -21.58 13.03
CA ARG A 354 4.24 -22.05 14.15
C ARG A 354 4.63 -23.52 13.97
N PRO A 355 5.93 -23.88 14.05
CA PRO A 355 6.36 -25.28 14.03
C PRO A 355 6.06 -25.99 15.35
N GLY A 356 5.98 -27.33 15.31
CA GLY A 356 5.72 -28.17 16.49
C GLY A 356 4.44 -28.99 16.36
N SER A 357 3.80 -29.32 17.48
CA SER A 357 2.57 -30.13 17.47
C SER A 357 1.40 -29.38 16.80
N LEU A 358 0.65 -30.08 15.95
CA LEU A 358 -0.57 -29.54 15.36
C LEU A 358 -1.66 -29.29 16.41
N ILE A 359 -1.66 -30.01 17.54
CA ILE A 359 -2.52 -29.68 18.69
C ILE A 359 -2.20 -28.28 19.20
N THR A 360 -0.91 -27.96 19.40
CA THR A 360 -0.47 -26.65 19.90
C THR A 360 -0.87 -25.53 18.93
N LEU A 361 -0.66 -25.73 17.62
CA LEU A 361 -1.09 -24.78 16.59
C LEU A 361 -2.62 -24.57 16.58
N ALA A 362 -3.41 -25.64 16.71
CA ALA A 362 -4.87 -25.56 16.75
C ALA A 362 -5.40 -24.88 18.02
N CYS A 363 -4.79 -25.18 19.18
CA CYS A 363 -5.09 -24.51 20.45
C CYS A 363 -4.76 -23.02 20.40
N GLU A 364 -3.57 -22.63 19.90
CA GLU A 364 -3.19 -21.21 19.79
C GLU A 364 -4.11 -20.44 18.82
N TYR A 365 -4.46 -21.03 17.67
CA TYR A 365 -5.35 -20.39 16.68
C TYR A 365 -6.80 -20.23 17.17
N LEU A 366 -7.36 -21.24 17.84
CA LEU A 366 -8.72 -21.16 18.43
C LEU A 366 -8.73 -20.60 19.86
N GLN A 367 -7.62 -20.04 20.34
CA GLN A 367 -7.45 -19.46 21.68
C GLN A 367 -7.85 -20.42 22.84
N GLN A 368 -7.60 -21.72 22.68
CA GLN A 368 -7.94 -22.75 23.69
C GLN A 368 -6.77 -23.06 24.61
N GLU A 369 -6.99 -22.96 25.92
CA GLU A 369 -5.99 -23.27 26.96
C GLU A 369 -5.41 -24.69 26.87
N ASN A 370 -6.20 -25.66 26.39
CA ASN A 370 -5.81 -27.07 26.36
C ASN A 370 -6.64 -27.90 25.36
N VAL A 371 -6.13 -29.08 25.03
CA VAL A 371 -6.71 -30.04 24.07
C VAL A 371 -8.12 -30.52 24.43
N HIS A 372 -8.49 -30.60 25.72
CA HIS A 372 -9.85 -31.01 26.10
C HIS A 372 -10.89 -29.96 25.72
N ARG A 373 -10.60 -28.67 25.93
CA ARG A 373 -11.48 -27.60 25.43
C ARG A 373 -11.50 -27.54 23.91
N LEU A 374 -10.36 -27.76 23.23
CA LEU A 374 -10.30 -27.88 21.78
C LEU A 374 -11.25 -28.98 21.26
N ILE A 375 -11.24 -30.18 21.85
CA ILE A 375 -12.16 -31.27 21.49
C ILE A 375 -13.61 -30.86 21.72
N THR A 376 -13.94 -30.28 22.88
CA THR A 376 -15.30 -29.82 23.18
C THR A 376 -15.78 -28.77 22.16
N LEU A 377 -14.92 -27.80 21.80
CA LEU A 377 -15.25 -26.77 20.82
C LEU A 377 -15.46 -27.36 19.43
N LEU A 378 -14.56 -28.21 18.93
CA LEU A 378 -14.67 -28.82 17.59
C LEU A 378 -15.86 -29.80 17.46
N HIS A 379 -16.41 -30.30 18.57
CA HIS A 379 -17.65 -31.11 18.59
C HIS A 379 -18.93 -30.28 18.79
N SER A 380 -18.85 -29.04 19.29
CA SER A 380 -20.03 -28.21 19.60
C SER A 380 -20.18 -26.96 18.71
N SER A 381 -19.12 -26.57 18.01
CA SER A 381 -19.09 -25.43 17.09
C SER A 381 -18.55 -25.85 15.72
N GLU A 382 -19.47 -26.25 14.84
CA GLU A 382 -19.17 -26.49 13.42
C GLU A 382 -18.49 -25.28 12.73
N PRO A 383 -18.87 -24.01 12.99
CA PRO A 383 -18.13 -22.86 12.46
C PRO A 383 -16.65 -22.83 12.86
N ASP A 384 -16.30 -23.18 14.09
CA ASP A 384 -14.89 -23.17 14.54
C ASP A 384 -14.10 -24.36 13.99
N ARG A 385 -14.75 -25.51 13.80
CA ARG A 385 -14.18 -26.64 13.03
C ARG A 385 -13.85 -26.23 11.60
N VAL A 386 -14.74 -25.49 10.93
CA VAL A 386 -14.51 -24.95 9.59
C VAL A 386 -13.42 -23.86 9.58
N ARG A 387 -13.39 -22.94 10.55
CA ARG A 387 -12.33 -21.91 10.69
C ARG A 387 -10.95 -22.57 10.82
N LEU A 388 -10.82 -23.58 11.68
CA LEU A 388 -9.56 -24.32 11.83
C LEU A 388 -9.20 -25.10 10.55
N ALA A 389 -10.17 -25.75 9.90
CA ALA A 389 -9.95 -26.46 8.64
C ALA A 389 -9.43 -25.53 7.53
N LEU A 390 -10.01 -24.33 7.40
CA LEU A 390 -9.54 -23.31 6.45
C LEU A 390 -8.11 -22.84 6.78
N PHE A 391 -7.82 -22.56 8.06
CA PHE A 391 -6.50 -22.13 8.51
C PHE A 391 -5.39 -23.14 8.20
N ILE A 392 -5.62 -24.44 8.42
CA ILE A 392 -4.61 -25.48 8.19
C ILE A 392 -4.63 -26.07 6.77
N THR A 393 -5.59 -25.72 5.91
CA THR A 393 -5.66 -26.30 4.56
C THR A 393 -4.51 -25.79 3.69
N GLY A 394 -3.80 -26.73 3.06
CA GLY A 394 -2.55 -26.46 2.35
C GLY A 394 -1.29 -26.48 3.22
N LEU A 395 -1.41 -26.54 4.55
CA LEU A 395 -0.28 -26.81 5.44
C LEU A 395 0.28 -28.22 5.14
N ARG A 396 1.59 -28.41 5.24
CA ARG A 396 2.22 -29.74 5.13
C ARG A 396 2.63 -30.21 6.52
N VAL A 397 2.15 -31.39 6.90
CA VAL A 397 2.36 -32.00 8.21
C VAL A 397 3.08 -33.33 8.08
N GLU A 398 3.80 -33.70 9.14
CA GLU A 398 4.60 -34.91 9.20
C GLU A 398 4.21 -35.79 10.38
N TRP A 399 4.25 -37.11 10.18
CA TRP A 399 4.01 -38.11 11.21
C TRP A 399 4.87 -39.34 10.95
N ARG A 400 5.14 -40.13 12.00
CA ARG A 400 5.86 -41.41 11.87
C ARG A 400 4.87 -42.55 11.68
N ARG A 401 5.06 -43.39 10.66
CA ARG A 401 4.38 -44.70 10.58
C ARG A 401 4.91 -45.64 11.67
N SER A 402 4.18 -46.73 11.93
CA SER A 402 4.71 -47.84 12.73
C SER A 402 5.67 -48.72 11.91
N GLY A 403 6.44 -49.57 12.59
CA GLY A 403 7.27 -50.61 11.95
C GLY A 403 8.66 -50.21 11.40
N SER A 404 9.09 -48.94 11.41
CA SER A 404 10.50 -48.60 11.09
C SER A 404 10.93 -47.23 11.62
N HIS A 405 12.22 -47.08 11.97
CA HIS A 405 12.78 -45.82 12.47
C HIS A 405 13.00 -44.73 11.41
N GLN A 406 12.91 -45.05 10.11
CA GLN A 406 13.23 -44.12 9.01
C GLN A 406 11.99 -43.53 8.30
N ASN A 407 10.79 -44.11 8.47
CA ASN A 407 9.59 -43.68 7.73
C ASN A 407 8.81 -42.55 8.43
N VAL A 408 9.36 -41.33 8.37
CA VAL A 408 8.57 -40.08 8.50
C VAL A 408 7.81 -39.86 7.20
N VAL A 409 6.48 -39.75 7.28
CA VAL A 409 5.59 -39.45 6.15
C VAL A 409 5.16 -38.00 6.22
N SER A 410 5.15 -37.33 5.07
CA SER A 410 5.01 -35.88 4.95
C SER A 410 3.98 -35.54 3.87
N ARG A 411 2.82 -34.98 4.23
CA ARG A 411 1.70 -34.72 3.30
C ARG A 411 0.99 -33.38 3.57
N THR A 412 0.36 -32.85 2.53
CA THR A 412 -0.43 -31.62 2.60
C THR A 412 -1.86 -31.91 3.05
N VAL A 413 -2.32 -31.14 4.04
CA VAL A 413 -3.69 -31.16 4.58
C VAL A 413 -4.67 -30.56 3.57
N ARG A 414 -5.85 -31.17 3.45
CA ARG A 414 -6.96 -30.76 2.58
C ARG A 414 -8.22 -30.33 3.36
N GLY A 415 -8.27 -30.61 4.66
CA GLY A 415 -9.40 -30.29 5.53
C GLY A 415 -9.33 -31.10 6.84
N LEU A 416 -10.43 -31.07 7.59
CA LEU A 416 -10.63 -31.86 8.80
C LEU A 416 -11.78 -32.87 8.62
N SER A 417 -11.69 -33.98 9.34
CA SER A 417 -12.77 -34.97 9.50
C SER A 417 -14.04 -34.33 10.07
N ALA A 418 -15.19 -34.99 9.91
CA ALA A 418 -16.45 -34.51 10.48
C ALA A 418 -16.51 -34.81 11.99
N SER A 419 -16.10 -36.01 12.40
CA SER A 419 -16.10 -36.46 13.79
C SER A 419 -14.68 -36.79 14.31
N GLY A 420 -14.60 -37.25 15.55
CA GLY A 420 -13.35 -37.63 16.20
C GLY A 420 -12.74 -38.92 15.63
N ALA A 421 -11.47 -39.20 15.88
CA ALA A 421 -10.82 -40.42 15.41
C ALA A 421 -11.52 -41.71 15.91
N ASP A 422 -12.19 -41.66 17.06
CA ASP A 422 -13.04 -42.70 17.66
C ASP A 422 -14.21 -43.13 16.76
N SER A 423 -14.78 -42.18 16.01
CA SER A 423 -16.07 -42.26 15.35
C SER A 423 -16.01 -42.01 13.84
N GLU A 424 -14.94 -41.38 13.34
CA GLU A 424 -14.69 -41.18 11.91
C GLU A 424 -14.22 -42.50 11.27
N MET A 425 -15.15 -43.13 10.53
CA MET A 425 -15.00 -44.44 9.91
C MET A 425 -14.39 -44.35 8.51
N PHE A 426 -13.58 -45.33 8.12
CA PHE A 426 -13.13 -45.50 6.75
C PHE A 426 -13.15 -46.97 6.31
N LYS A 427 -13.18 -47.20 4.99
CA LYS A 427 -13.15 -48.52 4.37
C LYS A 427 -11.71 -49.06 4.32
N ARG A 428 -11.50 -50.23 4.93
CA ARG A 428 -10.28 -51.05 4.82
C ARG A 428 -10.14 -51.63 3.41
N ARG A 429 -8.94 -52.14 3.10
CA ARG A 429 -8.66 -52.84 1.82
C ARG A 429 -9.43 -54.15 1.63
N ASP A 430 -9.90 -54.75 2.72
CA ASP A 430 -10.75 -55.94 2.75
C ASP A 430 -12.26 -55.61 2.73
N GLY A 431 -12.63 -54.34 2.52
CA GLY A 431 -14.01 -53.87 2.43
C GLY A 431 -14.70 -53.58 3.77
N GLY A 432 -14.16 -54.05 4.89
CA GLY A 432 -14.69 -53.74 6.22
C GLY A 432 -14.55 -52.26 6.58
N GLN A 433 -15.48 -51.71 7.36
CA GLN A 433 -15.29 -50.37 7.95
C GLN A 433 -14.63 -50.45 9.33
N ILE A 434 -13.80 -49.46 9.64
CA ILE A 434 -13.12 -49.32 10.94
C ILE A 434 -12.98 -47.83 11.28
N SER A 435 -13.03 -47.45 12.56
CA SER A 435 -12.72 -46.07 12.96
C SER A 435 -11.21 -45.83 12.97
N THR A 436 -10.81 -44.57 12.84
CA THR A 436 -9.40 -44.20 12.78
C THR A 436 -8.65 -44.60 14.05
N ALA A 437 -9.23 -44.40 15.24
CA ALA A 437 -8.66 -44.84 16.51
C ALA A 437 -8.54 -46.37 16.60
N ALA A 438 -9.59 -47.10 16.18
CA ALA A 438 -9.56 -48.57 16.17
C ALA A 438 -8.48 -49.12 15.22
N HIS A 439 -8.28 -48.51 14.05
CA HIS A 439 -7.19 -48.87 13.14
C HIS A 439 -5.80 -48.63 13.76
N PHE A 440 -5.57 -47.46 14.36
CA PHE A 440 -4.29 -47.16 15.01
C PHE A 440 -3.99 -48.15 16.15
N ARG A 441 -5.00 -48.48 16.97
CA ARG A 441 -4.87 -49.47 18.06
C ARG A 441 -4.62 -50.89 17.53
N GLN A 442 -5.36 -51.35 16.51
CA GLN A 442 -5.32 -52.74 16.04
C GLN A 442 -4.19 -53.04 15.03
N MET A 443 -3.81 -52.08 14.16
CA MET A 443 -2.88 -52.31 13.04
C MET A 443 -1.54 -51.59 13.18
N GLU A 444 -1.52 -50.35 13.67
CA GLU A 444 -0.27 -49.60 13.88
C GLU A 444 0.33 -49.87 15.30
N ASN A 445 -0.39 -50.62 16.15
CA ASN A 445 -0.10 -50.88 17.56
C ASN A 445 0.15 -49.60 18.38
N ARG A 446 -0.76 -48.62 18.26
CA ARG A 446 -0.72 -47.35 18.98
C ARG A 446 -2.12 -46.93 19.44
N SER A 447 -2.34 -46.87 20.75
CA SER A 447 -3.48 -46.12 21.30
C SER A 447 -3.24 -44.61 21.13
N LEU A 448 -4.30 -43.86 20.82
CA LEU A 448 -4.27 -42.40 20.84
C LEU A 448 -4.59 -41.92 22.26
N GLN A 449 -4.03 -40.79 22.68
CA GLN A 449 -4.41 -40.14 23.95
C GLN A 449 -5.74 -39.39 23.81
N TYR A 450 -6.04 -38.90 22.61
CA TYR A 450 -7.16 -38.02 22.32
C TYR A 450 -8.06 -38.61 21.23
N GLU A 451 -8.61 -39.81 21.46
CA GLU A 451 -9.44 -40.51 20.46
C GLU A 451 -10.65 -39.70 19.96
N ARG A 452 -11.21 -38.80 20.79
CA ARG A 452 -12.29 -37.89 20.39
C ARG A 452 -11.83 -36.71 19.53
N LEU A 453 -10.54 -36.47 19.35
CA LEU A 453 -10.01 -35.38 18.54
C LEU A 453 -10.13 -35.71 17.04
N HIS A 454 -10.46 -34.71 16.24
CA HIS A 454 -10.57 -34.82 14.79
C HIS A 454 -9.25 -35.24 14.11
N CYS A 455 -9.37 -35.72 12.87
CA CYS A 455 -8.28 -36.09 11.99
C CYS A 455 -8.08 -35.05 10.90
N VAL A 456 -6.84 -34.87 10.44
CA VAL A 456 -6.57 -34.18 9.17
C VAL A 456 -6.84 -35.11 7.98
N LEU A 457 -7.44 -34.54 6.95
CA LEU A 457 -7.60 -35.18 5.64
C LEU A 457 -6.36 -34.88 4.80
N VAL A 458 -5.67 -35.92 4.31
CA VAL A 458 -4.50 -35.79 3.43
C VAL A 458 -4.65 -36.63 2.16
N GLY A 459 -4.10 -36.17 1.03
CA GLY A 459 -4.23 -36.85 -0.27
C GLY A 459 -5.46 -36.39 -1.07
N ASN A 460 -6.02 -37.28 -1.90
CA ASN A 460 -7.31 -37.07 -2.59
C ASN A 460 -8.27 -38.17 -2.14
N VAL A 461 -9.21 -37.81 -1.27
CA VAL A 461 -10.15 -38.75 -0.62
C VAL A 461 -11.14 -39.29 -1.65
N ASP A 462 -11.69 -38.42 -2.50
CA ASP A 462 -12.71 -38.72 -3.51
C ASP A 462 -12.22 -39.75 -4.55
N ALA A 463 -10.93 -39.68 -4.91
CA ALA A 463 -10.27 -40.62 -5.80
C ALA A 463 -9.78 -41.92 -5.09
N GLY A 464 -10.17 -42.17 -3.84
CA GLY A 464 -9.74 -43.32 -3.04
C GLY A 464 -8.26 -43.32 -2.64
N ARG A 465 -7.58 -42.17 -2.75
CA ARG A 465 -6.13 -41.99 -2.50
C ARG A 465 -5.87 -41.04 -1.33
N GLY A 466 -6.84 -40.92 -0.43
CA GLY A 466 -6.76 -40.13 0.79
C GLY A 466 -6.29 -40.96 1.99
N ALA A 467 -6.01 -40.29 3.10
CA ALA A 467 -5.89 -40.90 4.41
C ALA A 467 -6.41 -39.92 5.49
N LEU A 468 -6.96 -40.50 6.56
CA LEU A 468 -7.21 -39.83 7.83
C LEU A 468 -5.98 -39.99 8.71
N VAL A 469 -5.51 -38.90 9.31
CA VAL A 469 -4.42 -38.92 10.30
C VAL A 469 -4.87 -38.13 11.53
N PRO A 470 -4.87 -38.70 12.74
CA PRO A 470 -5.22 -37.97 13.95
C PRO A 470 -4.35 -36.71 14.14
N ILE A 471 -4.96 -35.59 14.54
CA ILE A 471 -4.22 -34.34 14.80
C ILE A 471 -3.08 -34.56 15.81
N GLU A 472 -3.27 -35.44 16.80
CA GLU A 472 -2.28 -35.86 17.79
C GLU A 472 -0.96 -36.38 17.17
N MET A 473 -1.03 -37.03 16.01
CA MET A 473 0.14 -37.62 15.34
C MET A 473 0.88 -36.61 14.44
N CYS A 474 0.32 -35.41 14.22
CA CYS A 474 0.77 -34.46 13.21
C CYS A 474 1.73 -33.39 13.76
N THR A 475 2.90 -33.28 13.15
CA THR A 475 3.90 -32.24 13.41
C THR A 475 3.97 -31.24 12.24
N VAL A 476 4.04 -29.96 12.56
CA VAL A 476 4.16 -28.85 11.60
C VAL A 476 5.64 -28.52 11.39
N MET A 477 6.12 -28.63 10.14
CA MET A 477 7.50 -28.24 9.78
C MET A 477 7.70 -26.71 9.88
N PRO A 478 8.92 -26.25 10.22
CA PRO A 478 9.26 -24.82 10.26
C PRO A 478 9.27 -24.15 8.88
N GLY A 479 9.08 -22.82 8.89
CA GLY A 479 9.23 -21.97 7.70
C GLY A 479 8.19 -22.17 6.61
N GLN A 480 7.03 -22.75 6.93
CA GLN A 480 5.91 -22.86 6.00
C GLN A 480 5.13 -21.54 5.96
N PRO A 481 5.04 -20.83 4.81
CA PRO A 481 4.35 -19.56 4.74
C PRO A 481 2.86 -19.66 5.05
N LEU A 482 2.35 -18.69 5.81
CA LEU A 482 0.93 -18.53 6.09
C LEU A 482 0.17 -18.35 4.76
N ARG A 483 -0.95 -19.06 4.59
CA ARG A 483 -1.76 -19.03 3.36
C ARG A 483 -2.99 -18.13 3.45
N VAL A 484 -3.44 -17.84 4.66
CA VAL A 484 -4.54 -16.92 4.96
C VAL A 484 -4.02 -15.51 5.20
N ALA A 485 -4.91 -14.52 5.21
CA ALA A 485 -4.59 -13.19 5.74
C ALA A 485 -4.15 -13.27 7.21
N ILE A 486 -3.31 -12.33 7.64
CA ILE A 486 -2.96 -12.16 9.05
C ILE A 486 -4.13 -11.39 9.69
N PRO A 487 -4.75 -11.90 10.78
CA PRO A 487 -5.87 -11.23 11.45
C PRO A 487 -5.53 -9.79 11.85
N GLN A 488 -6.51 -8.89 11.73
CA GLN A 488 -6.29 -7.44 11.80
C GLN A 488 -5.79 -6.98 13.17
N GLU A 489 -6.14 -7.69 14.24
CA GLU A 489 -5.62 -7.49 15.60
C GLU A 489 -4.09 -7.70 15.70
N LEU A 490 -3.49 -8.49 14.80
CA LEU A 490 -2.04 -8.74 14.75
C LEU A 490 -1.30 -7.86 13.73
N VAL A 491 -2.02 -7.08 12.92
CA VAL A 491 -1.43 -6.24 11.88
C VAL A 491 -0.56 -5.13 12.47
N TYR A 492 -0.93 -4.56 13.62
CA TYR A 492 -0.09 -3.59 14.34
C TYR A 492 1.27 -4.19 14.75
N GLU A 493 1.25 -5.34 15.44
CA GLU A 493 2.48 -5.99 15.93
C GLU A 493 3.37 -6.47 14.77
N ARG A 494 2.76 -6.98 13.70
CA ARG A 494 3.44 -7.30 12.43
C ARG A 494 4.12 -6.08 11.83
N ASN A 495 3.41 -4.95 11.76
CA ASN A 495 3.94 -3.72 11.20
C ASN A 495 5.08 -3.15 12.05
N GLN A 496 4.98 -3.21 13.37
CA GLN A 496 6.03 -2.77 14.30
C GLN A 496 7.35 -3.53 14.10
N TRP A 497 7.30 -4.86 13.90
CA TRP A 497 8.51 -5.68 13.70
C TRP A 497 9.04 -5.69 12.25
N SER A 498 8.16 -5.48 11.28
CA SER A 498 8.52 -5.45 9.85
C SER A 498 9.06 -4.09 9.40
N SER A 499 8.58 -3.02 10.04
CA SER A 499 9.16 -1.68 9.89
C SER A 499 10.55 -1.67 10.50
N ARG A 500 11.48 -0.99 9.83
CA ARG A 500 12.86 -0.82 10.27
C ARG A 500 13.25 0.63 10.08
N PRO A 501 13.84 1.29 11.09
CA PRO A 501 14.49 2.57 10.91
C PRO A 501 15.53 2.53 9.79
N PRO A 502 15.83 3.66 9.11
CA PRO A 502 16.69 3.65 7.92
C PRO A 502 18.11 3.15 8.26
N SER A 503 18.66 3.58 9.39
CA SER A 503 19.92 3.09 9.99
C SER A 503 19.91 1.56 10.21
N GLN A 504 18.93 1.05 10.96
CA GLN A 504 18.79 -0.39 11.22
C GLN A 504 18.52 -1.20 9.95
N ARG A 505 17.78 -0.66 8.96
CA ARG A 505 17.57 -1.32 7.67
C ARG A 505 18.85 -1.37 6.86
N LEU A 506 19.65 -0.30 6.86
CA LEU A 506 20.95 -0.27 6.19
C LEU A 506 21.94 -1.26 6.83
N GLN A 507 21.89 -1.44 8.15
CA GLN A 507 22.63 -2.49 8.87
C GLN A 507 22.13 -3.90 8.51
N ASP A 508 20.81 -4.15 8.52
CA ASP A 508 20.22 -5.42 8.08
C ASP A 508 20.55 -5.73 6.60
N VAL A 509 20.59 -4.73 5.70
CA VAL A 509 20.99 -4.89 4.29
C VAL A 509 22.45 -5.34 4.18
N LYS A 510 23.37 -4.74 4.95
CA LYS A 510 24.78 -5.16 5.03
C LYS A 510 24.89 -6.60 5.59
N LYS A 511 24.18 -6.92 6.67
CA LYS A 511 24.08 -8.29 7.25
C LYS A 511 23.53 -9.29 6.24
N GLY A 512 22.60 -8.89 5.40
CA GLY A 512 22.00 -9.71 4.35
C GLY A 512 23.00 -10.29 3.35
N LEU A 513 24.06 -9.54 3.01
CA LEU A 513 25.14 -10.02 2.13
C LEU A 513 25.84 -11.26 2.73
N THR A 514 26.14 -11.22 4.03
CA THR A 514 26.74 -12.34 4.78
C THR A 514 25.76 -13.50 4.92
N VAL A 515 24.50 -13.22 5.28
CA VAL A 515 23.46 -14.27 5.48
C VAL A 515 23.16 -15.04 4.19
N LEU A 516 23.18 -14.37 3.03
CA LEU A 516 22.98 -14.99 1.72
C LEU A 516 24.20 -15.78 1.21
N GLY A 517 25.37 -15.64 1.85
CA GLY A 517 26.53 -16.52 1.67
C GLY A 517 27.27 -16.40 0.34
N TYR A 518 27.20 -15.26 -0.35
CA TYR A 518 27.73 -15.14 -1.72
C TYR A 518 29.25 -15.28 -1.83
N GLU A 519 30.02 -14.78 -0.86
CA GLU A 519 31.49 -14.87 -0.83
C GLU A 519 31.99 -16.32 -0.75
N GLY A 520 31.33 -17.15 0.06
CA GLY A 520 31.58 -18.59 0.14
C GLY A 520 31.06 -19.39 -1.05
N SER A 521 30.31 -18.79 -1.98
CA SER A 521 29.60 -19.53 -3.02
C SER A 521 30.50 -19.94 -4.18
N ASP A 522 30.69 -21.25 -4.32
CA ASP A 522 31.29 -21.87 -5.51
C ASP A 522 30.54 -21.53 -6.80
N TYR A 523 29.21 -21.39 -6.76
CA TYR A 523 28.42 -20.98 -7.93
C TYR A 523 28.78 -19.56 -8.37
N ALA A 524 28.75 -18.58 -7.46
CA ALA A 524 29.13 -17.20 -7.78
C ALA A 524 30.57 -17.12 -8.30
N ARG A 525 31.52 -17.78 -7.61
CA ARG A 525 32.94 -17.79 -7.98
C ARG A 525 33.20 -18.42 -9.35
N ARG A 526 32.61 -19.60 -9.66
CA ARG A 526 32.82 -20.31 -10.94
C ARG A 526 32.22 -19.55 -12.13
N PHE A 527 31.02 -19.00 -11.98
CA PHE A 527 30.37 -18.14 -12.99
C PHE A 527 30.98 -16.73 -13.07
N GLY A 528 31.91 -16.38 -12.18
CA GLY A 528 32.64 -15.11 -12.20
C GLY A 528 31.83 -13.91 -11.73
N ILE A 529 30.90 -14.12 -10.80
CA ILE A 529 30.13 -13.06 -10.13
C ILE A 529 30.89 -12.64 -8.87
N GLU A 530 31.35 -11.39 -8.84
CA GLU A 530 32.11 -10.77 -7.74
C GLU A 530 31.30 -9.57 -7.21
N ILE A 531 30.83 -9.63 -5.96
CA ILE A 531 29.99 -8.59 -5.34
C ILE A 531 30.84 -7.82 -4.34
N LYS A 532 30.94 -6.49 -4.47
CA LYS A 532 31.67 -5.66 -3.50
C LYS A 532 30.89 -5.55 -2.18
N PRO A 533 31.54 -5.64 -1.00
CA PRO A 533 30.85 -5.60 0.29
C PRO A 533 30.36 -4.21 0.72
N SER A 534 30.68 -3.17 -0.04
CA SER A 534 30.19 -1.79 0.16
C SER A 534 28.87 -1.55 -0.59
N VAL A 535 27.88 -1.01 0.10
CA VAL A 535 26.72 -0.37 -0.56
C VAL A 535 27.18 0.77 -1.47
N HIS A 536 26.46 0.97 -2.58
CA HIS A 536 26.76 2.04 -3.55
C HIS A 536 26.31 3.42 -3.04
N SER A 537 27.04 4.45 -3.44
CA SER A 537 26.67 5.86 -3.25
C SER A 537 26.31 6.46 -4.60
N VAL A 538 25.11 7.05 -4.70
CA VAL A 538 24.51 7.52 -5.95
C VAL A 538 24.25 9.02 -5.91
N SER A 539 24.53 9.70 -7.03
CA SER A 539 24.20 11.11 -7.25
C SER A 539 22.69 11.32 -7.34
N ALA A 540 22.18 12.24 -6.53
CA ALA A 540 20.77 12.59 -6.42
C ALA A 540 20.58 14.12 -6.47
N ARG A 541 19.33 14.56 -6.57
CA ARG A 541 18.92 15.98 -6.41
C ARG A 541 17.72 16.06 -5.48
N VAL A 542 17.52 17.18 -4.81
CA VAL A 542 16.28 17.49 -4.07
C VAL A 542 15.58 18.65 -4.75
N LEU A 543 14.44 18.38 -5.39
CA LEU A 543 13.62 19.40 -6.03
C LEU A 543 13.06 20.40 -4.98
N PRO A 544 12.95 21.69 -5.32
CA PRO A 544 12.24 22.64 -4.48
C PRO A 544 10.76 22.22 -4.36
N PRO A 545 10.14 22.34 -3.17
CA PRO A 545 8.73 22.04 -2.99
C PRO A 545 7.84 23.04 -3.76
N PRO A 546 6.66 22.61 -4.24
CA PRO A 546 5.72 23.51 -4.91
C PRO A 546 5.16 24.52 -3.92
N THR A 547 5.15 25.81 -4.27
CA THR A 547 4.30 26.80 -3.59
C THR A 547 2.84 26.42 -3.82
N LEU A 548 2.07 26.31 -2.75
CA LEU A 548 0.66 25.95 -2.76
C LEU A 548 -0.20 27.19 -2.52
N LYS A 549 -1.35 27.28 -3.19
CA LYS A 549 -2.25 28.42 -3.16
C LYS A 549 -3.58 28.06 -2.48
N TYR A 550 -3.95 28.93 -1.56
CA TYR A 550 -5.14 28.93 -0.71
C TYR A 550 -5.80 30.33 -0.80
N VAL A 551 -6.90 30.52 -0.07
CA VAL A 551 -7.58 31.81 0.08
C VAL A 551 -7.30 32.36 1.49
N SER A 552 -7.14 33.68 1.63
CA SER A 552 -6.96 34.32 2.94
C SER A 552 -8.21 34.17 3.81
N ALA A 553 -8.05 33.77 5.07
CA ALA A 553 -9.18 33.66 6.01
C ALA A 553 -9.80 35.02 6.34
N SER A 554 -9.02 36.11 6.31
CA SER A 554 -9.49 37.47 6.60
C SER A 554 -10.22 38.13 5.42
N ASN A 555 -9.87 37.77 4.18
CA ASN A 555 -10.52 38.30 2.98
C ASN A 555 -10.59 37.21 1.88
N PRO A 556 -11.78 36.65 1.59
CA PRO A 556 -11.96 35.65 0.53
C PRO A 556 -11.62 36.08 -0.91
N ARG A 557 -11.19 37.34 -1.13
CA ARG A 557 -10.67 37.84 -2.41
C ARG A 557 -9.14 37.91 -2.48
N GLU A 558 -8.45 37.65 -1.39
CA GLU A 558 -6.99 37.68 -1.31
C GLU A 558 -6.40 36.26 -1.37
N GLU A 559 -5.29 36.13 -2.09
CA GLU A 559 -4.56 34.88 -2.23
C GLU A 559 -3.66 34.66 -1.00
N SER A 560 -3.62 33.44 -0.49
CA SER A 560 -2.68 33.04 0.57
C SER A 560 -1.85 31.84 0.12
N PHE A 561 -0.62 31.74 0.62
CA PHE A 561 0.36 30.77 0.12
C PHE A 561 0.91 29.89 1.25
N ALA A 562 0.96 28.59 0.99
CA ALA A 562 1.60 27.61 1.87
C ALA A 562 2.88 27.08 1.22
N PHE A 563 3.92 26.88 2.04
CA PHE A 563 5.25 26.47 1.61
C PHE A 563 5.60 25.12 2.26
N PRO A 564 5.48 23.99 1.54
CA PRO A 564 5.69 22.66 2.11
C PRO A 564 7.13 22.46 2.59
N HIS A 565 7.31 22.18 3.89
CA HIS A 565 8.60 21.80 4.45
C HIS A 565 8.68 20.29 4.61
N ASN A 566 9.65 19.65 3.95
CA ASN A 566 9.78 18.18 3.88
C ASN A 566 8.44 17.47 3.50
N GLY A 567 7.64 18.08 2.63
CA GLY A 567 6.35 17.53 2.21
C GLY A 567 5.18 17.70 3.18
N PHE A 568 5.30 18.56 4.21
CA PHE A 568 4.20 18.90 5.12
C PHE A 568 3.99 20.41 5.18
N TRP A 569 2.74 20.84 5.37
CA TRP A 569 2.36 22.22 5.62
C TRP A 569 1.18 22.30 6.59
N ASN A 570 0.89 23.50 7.08
CA ASN A 570 -0.33 23.83 7.82
C ASN A 570 -1.22 24.76 6.98
N MET A 571 -2.40 25.10 7.51
CA MET A 571 -3.35 26.02 6.89
C MET A 571 -3.75 27.09 7.91
N TRP A 572 -2.78 27.64 8.65
CA TRP A 572 -3.05 28.72 9.60
C TRP A 572 -3.47 29.98 8.83
N ASP A 573 -4.54 30.63 9.28
CA ASP A 573 -5.17 31.80 8.65
C ASP A 573 -5.54 31.60 7.15
N GLN A 574 -5.83 30.36 6.76
CA GLN A 574 -6.13 29.97 5.37
C GLN A 574 -7.46 29.21 5.22
N HIS A 575 -8.26 29.63 4.23
CA HIS A 575 -9.43 28.90 3.75
C HIS A 575 -9.11 28.12 2.48
N PHE A 576 -9.91 27.07 2.20
CA PHE A 576 -9.79 26.29 0.97
C PHE A 576 -9.94 27.12 -0.31
N TYR A 577 -9.22 26.72 -1.37
CA TYR A 577 -9.19 27.44 -2.65
C TYR A 577 -10.57 27.68 -3.30
N LYS A 578 -11.46 26.69 -3.25
CA LYS A 578 -12.88 26.79 -3.62
C LYS A 578 -13.70 26.09 -2.54
N CYS A 579 -14.25 26.87 -1.60
CA CYS A 579 -15.09 26.36 -0.53
C CYS A 579 -16.47 25.91 -1.05
N ALA A 580 -16.90 24.73 -0.61
CA ALA A 580 -18.25 24.22 -0.82
C ALA A 580 -19.25 24.80 0.19
N LYS A 581 -20.54 24.57 -0.06
CA LYS A 581 -21.67 25.03 0.77
C LYS A 581 -22.39 23.83 1.39
N LEU A 582 -22.42 23.76 2.72
CA LEU A 582 -23.11 22.72 3.46
C LEU A 582 -24.50 23.24 3.88
N GLU A 583 -25.50 22.95 3.04
CA GLU A 583 -26.86 23.50 3.18
C GLU A 583 -27.72 22.72 4.20
N SER A 584 -27.68 21.39 4.12
CA SER A 584 -28.43 20.47 5.00
C SER A 584 -27.64 19.19 5.20
N TRP A 585 -27.56 18.73 6.46
CA TRP A 585 -26.82 17.53 6.85
C TRP A 585 -27.49 16.81 8.04
N ALA A 586 -27.18 15.53 8.22
CA ALA A 586 -27.63 14.72 9.36
C ALA A 586 -26.44 14.03 10.06
N LEU A 587 -26.62 13.65 11.32
CA LEU A 587 -25.69 12.83 12.11
C LEU A 587 -26.37 11.52 12.50
N VAL A 588 -25.76 10.39 12.15
CA VAL A 588 -26.28 9.04 12.39
C VAL A 588 -25.26 8.23 13.20
N SER A 589 -25.66 7.72 14.37
CA SER A 589 -24.85 6.84 15.21
C SER A 589 -25.39 5.42 15.18
N TYR A 590 -24.51 4.46 14.90
CA TYR A 590 -24.74 3.03 15.19
C TYR A 590 -24.33 2.65 16.62
N GLU A 591 -23.54 3.50 17.26
CA GLU A 591 -23.07 3.28 18.62
C GLU A 591 -24.20 3.45 19.64
N SER A 592 -24.14 2.68 20.73
CA SER A 592 -25.12 2.75 21.82
C SER A 592 -25.10 4.12 22.50
N LEU A 593 -26.25 4.54 23.05
CA LEU A 593 -26.38 5.78 23.83
C LEU A 593 -25.51 5.80 25.11
N GLU A 594 -25.00 4.64 25.53
CA GLU A 594 -24.09 4.48 26.68
C GLU A 594 -22.63 4.78 26.29
N ARG A 595 -22.23 4.44 25.06
CA ARG A 595 -20.86 4.67 24.53
C ARG A 595 -20.73 5.98 23.74
N PHE A 596 -21.81 6.43 23.08
CA PHE A 596 -21.88 7.70 22.37
C PHE A 596 -23.04 8.56 22.92
N THR A 597 -22.82 9.13 24.10
CA THR A 597 -23.82 9.98 24.78
C THR A 597 -24.18 11.21 23.95
N ARG A 598 -25.29 11.87 24.30
CA ARG A 598 -25.72 13.12 23.63
C ARG A 598 -24.69 14.24 23.79
N ASP A 599 -23.88 14.22 24.83
CA ASP A 599 -22.83 15.21 25.08
C ASP A 599 -21.65 14.98 24.12
N ILE A 600 -21.25 13.71 23.91
CA ILE A 600 -20.23 13.33 22.93
C ILE A 600 -20.74 13.66 21.52
N ALA A 601 -22.01 13.40 21.21
CA ALA A 601 -22.62 13.80 19.94
C ALA A 601 -22.62 15.33 19.76
N SER A 602 -22.89 16.10 20.82
CA SER A 602 -22.85 17.57 20.79
C SER A 602 -21.42 18.09 20.60
N ALA A 603 -20.43 17.48 21.22
CA ALA A 603 -19.01 17.80 21.02
C ALA A 603 -18.57 17.50 19.57
N VAL A 604 -18.98 16.35 19.02
CA VAL A 604 -18.75 16.00 17.60
C VAL A 604 -19.39 17.00 16.65
N ILE A 605 -20.63 17.43 16.91
CA ILE A 605 -21.31 18.48 16.11
C ILE A 605 -20.51 19.79 16.19
N ASN A 606 -20.11 20.23 17.38
CA ASN A 606 -19.39 21.48 17.58
C ASN A 606 -18.01 21.47 16.90
N GLY A 607 -17.21 20.42 17.09
CA GLY A 607 -15.91 20.26 16.44
C GLY A 607 -16.01 20.16 14.92
N PHE A 608 -16.98 19.39 14.40
CA PHE A 608 -17.26 19.31 12.97
C PHE A 608 -17.60 20.67 12.36
N VAL A 609 -18.52 21.41 12.98
CA VAL A 609 -18.93 22.74 12.51
C VAL A 609 -17.78 23.74 12.61
N LYS A 610 -17.01 23.71 13.70
CA LYS A 610 -15.83 24.56 13.88
C LYS A 610 -14.79 24.28 12.77
N GLY A 611 -14.32 23.04 12.62
CA GLY A 611 -13.34 22.69 11.60
C GLY A 611 -13.81 22.92 10.16
N CYS A 612 -15.12 22.89 9.89
CA CYS A 612 -15.67 23.34 8.61
C CYS A 612 -15.56 24.85 8.43
N LEU A 613 -15.94 25.65 9.43
CA LEU A 613 -15.88 27.12 9.38
C LEU A 613 -14.43 27.63 9.34
N ASP A 614 -13.53 27.06 10.13
CA ASP A 614 -12.10 27.39 10.17
C ASP A 614 -11.42 27.15 8.81
N ALA A 615 -11.90 26.18 8.03
CA ALA A 615 -11.43 25.89 6.68
C ALA A 615 -12.19 26.68 5.57
N GLY A 616 -13.13 27.54 5.96
CA GLY A 616 -13.92 28.39 5.07
C GLY A 616 -15.16 27.74 4.43
N ILE A 617 -15.56 26.52 4.82
CA ILE A 617 -16.77 25.85 4.30
C ILE A 617 -18.01 26.60 4.79
N VAL A 618 -18.92 26.93 3.87
CA VAL A 618 -20.13 27.70 4.18
C VAL A 618 -21.20 26.79 4.79
N VAL A 619 -21.17 26.62 6.11
CA VAL A 619 -22.17 25.85 6.88
C VAL A 619 -23.42 26.70 7.12
N VAL A 620 -24.51 26.42 6.40
CA VAL A 620 -25.78 27.15 6.50
C VAL A 620 -26.55 26.73 7.76
N ARG A 621 -26.78 25.42 7.92
CA ARG A 621 -27.39 24.84 9.12
C ARG A 621 -26.28 24.36 10.05
N LYS A 622 -25.98 25.12 11.10
CA LYS A 622 -24.96 24.76 12.11
C LYS A 622 -25.39 23.58 12.99
N THR A 623 -26.69 23.34 13.15
CA THR A 623 -27.21 22.10 13.72
C THR A 623 -27.50 21.08 12.62
N PRO A 624 -27.32 19.77 12.86
CA PRO A 624 -27.79 18.76 11.93
C PRO A 624 -29.33 18.78 11.89
N SER A 625 -29.90 18.49 10.72
CA SER A 625 -31.35 18.41 10.51
C SER A 625 -31.96 17.12 11.07
N ALA A 626 -31.13 16.12 11.39
CA ALA A 626 -31.50 14.95 12.19
C ALA A 626 -30.28 14.46 13.00
N LEU A 627 -30.51 14.04 14.24
CA LEU A 627 -29.57 13.25 15.05
C LEU A 627 -30.23 11.90 15.36
N VAL A 628 -29.70 10.83 14.77
CA VAL A 628 -30.30 9.50 14.76
C VAL A 628 -29.42 8.50 15.50
N TYR A 629 -30.03 7.62 16.28
CA TYR A 629 -29.37 6.49 16.96
C TYR A 629 -29.97 5.17 16.49
N LEU A 630 -29.12 4.26 16.02
CA LEU A 630 -29.47 2.99 15.39
C LEU A 630 -28.83 1.85 16.18
N LYS A 631 -29.57 1.26 17.13
CA LYS A 631 -29.12 0.05 17.81
C LYS A 631 -29.03 -1.13 16.84
N ASP A 632 -28.08 -2.03 17.09
CA ASP A 632 -28.08 -3.43 16.62
C ASP A 632 -28.36 -3.58 15.11
N GLN A 633 -27.56 -2.88 14.28
CA GLN A 633 -27.77 -2.76 12.82
C GLN A 633 -29.16 -2.18 12.44
N GLY A 634 -29.59 -1.12 13.14
CA GLY A 634 -30.84 -0.42 12.88
C GLY A 634 -30.88 0.29 11.52
N ASP A 635 -32.03 0.28 10.86
CA ASP A 635 -32.16 0.70 9.46
C ASP A 635 -32.19 2.24 9.29
N VAL A 636 -31.14 2.76 8.63
CA VAL A 636 -30.99 4.18 8.27
C VAL A 636 -32.17 4.70 7.47
N SER A 637 -32.76 3.89 6.58
CA SER A 637 -33.87 4.36 5.76
C SER A 637 -35.13 4.60 6.59
N LYS A 638 -35.42 3.70 7.55
CA LYS A 638 -36.58 3.80 8.43
C LYS A 638 -36.47 4.96 9.42
N ALA A 639 -35.26 5.18 9.96
CA ALA A 639 -35.04 6.23 10.95
C ALA A 639 -34.90 7.65 10.35
N LEU A 640 -34.87 7.78 9.01
CA LEU A 640 -34.88 9.05 8.30
C LEU A 640 -36.21 9.34 7.57
N SER A 641 -37.23 8.46 7.66
CA SER A 641 -38.45 8.55 6.85
C SER A 641 -39.74 8.81 7.64
N SER A 642 -40.36 9.95 7.37
CA SER A 642 -41.84 10.12 7.33
C SER A 642 -42.23 11.20 6.33
N GLU A 643 -41.49 12.32 6.31
CA GLU A 643 -41.62 13.40 5.29
C GLU A 643 -40.44 13.47 4.29
N HIS A 644 -39.20 13.17 4.70
CA HIS A 644 -37.97 13.57 3.98
C HIS A 644 -37.24 12.43 3.21
N THR A 645 -37.99 11.42 2.75
CA THR A 645 -37.72 10.51 1.60
C THR A 645 -38.63 9.28 1.71
N ARG A 646 -39.13 8.78 0.58
CA ARG A 646 -39.91 7.52 0.54
C ARG A 646 -39.10 6.35 -0.07
N ASN A 647 -39.53 5.15 0.30
CA ASN A 647 -39.19 3.82 -0.22
C ASN A 647 -37.77 3.24 0.03
N LEU A 648 -37.75 1.93 0.36
CA LEU A 648 -36.64 0.95 0.38
C LEU A 648 -35.66 0.90 1.57
N THR A 649 -35.08 -0.29 1.78
CA THR A 649 -34.86 -0.94 3.10
C THR A 649 -33.53 -1.72 3.18
N TYR A 650 -33.12 -2.08 4.40
CA TYR A 650 -32.08 -3.07 4.78
C TYR A 650 -30.60 -2.65 4.68
N LEU A 651 -29.76 -3.41 5.40
CA LEU A 651 -28.39 -3.07 5.74
C LEU A 651 -27.37 -4.11 5.27
N ILE A 652 -26.35 -3.61 4.59
CA ILE A 652 -25.05 -3.37 5.24
C ILE A 652 -24.37 -2.24 4.45
N ASN A 653 -23.31 -1.63 5.01
CA ASN A 653 -22.42 -0.74 4.26
C ASN A 653 -23.09 0.51 3.66
N ILE A 654 -23.26 1.55 4.48
CA ILE A 654 -23.92 2.84 4.16
C ILE A 654 -23.28 3.54 2.93
N SER A 655 -22.03 3.20 2.62
CA SER A 655 -21.37 3.48 1.34
C SER A 655 -22.22 3.17 0.11
N SER A 656 -22.83 1.98 0.06
CA SER A 656 -23.67 1.55 -1.06
C SER A 656 -24.97 2.37 -1.10
N TRP A 657 -25.52 2.67 0.08
CA TRP A 657 -26.71 3.50 0.21
C TRP A 657 -26.47 4.94 -0.30
N GLY A 658 -25.36 5.57 0.11
CA GLY A 658 -24.99 6.93 -0.29
C GLY A 658 -24.50 7.01 -1.73
N ASP A 659 -23.40 6.31 -2.05
CA ASP A 659 -22.67 6.45 -3.32
C ASP A 659 -23.46 5.88 -4.52
N VAL A 660 -24.36 4.91 -4.29
CA VAL A 660 -25.09 4.18 -5.35
C VAL A 660 -26.61 4.33 -5.24
N LYS A 661 -27.23 4.04 -4.08
CA LYS A 661 -28.71 3.96 -3.98
C LYS A 661 -29.41 5.33 -3.86
N ARG A 662 -28.74 6.38 -3.34
CA ARG A 662 -29.34 7.72 -3.13
C ARG A 662 -28.58 8.89 -3.76
N GLY A 663 -27.28 8.74 -4.03
CA GLY A 663 -26.42 9.83 -4.50
C GLY A 663 -26.10 10.90 -3.45
N ILE A 664 -26.14 10.55 -2.17
CA ILE A 664 -25.90 11.44 -1.04
C ILE A 664 -24.46 11.26 -0.55
N ALA A 665 -23.73 12.37 -0.36
CA ALA A 665 -22.36 12.33 0.13
C ALA A 665 -22.30 11.89 1.61
N THR A 666 -21.44 10.91 1.91
CA THR A 666 -21.31 10.31 3.25
C THR A 666 -19.91 10.52 3.85
N GLN A 667 -19.81 10.68 5.17
CA GLN A 667 -18.53 10.60 5.90
C GLN A 667 -18.69 9.85 7.22
N CYS A 668 -17.91 8.77 7.37
CA CYS A 668 -17.89 7.95 8.59
C CYS A 668 -16.71 8.32 9.50
N LEU A 669 -16.92 8.27 10.81
CA LEU A 669 -15.90 8.19 11.86
C LEU A 669 -16.01 6.85 12.61
N THR A 670 -14.95 6.47 13.32
CA THR A 670 -15.00 5.45 14.39
C THR A 670 -15.33 6.13 15.73
N LEU A 671 -15.85 5.38 16.71
CA LEU A 671 -16.08 5.91 18.06
C LEU A 671 -14.80 6.50 18.67
N ARG A 672 -13.64 5.82 18.57
CA ARG A 672 -12.35 6.34 19.05
C ARG A 672 -12.05 7.77 18.60
N TYR A 673 -12.48 8.15 17.40
CA TYR A 673 -12.33 9.51 16.89
C TYR A 673 -13.41 10.46 17.41
N CYS A 674 -14.65 10.01 17.53
CA CYS A 674 -15.74 10.77 18.15
C CYS A 674 -15.50 11.07 19.64
N LEU A 675 -14.71 10.24 20.33
CA LEU A 675 -14.26 10.48 21.70
C LEU A 675 -13.19 11.59 21.83
N ARG A 676 -12.68 12.13 20.72
CA ARG A 676 -11.89 13.39 20.73
C ARG A 676 -12.85 14.58 20.73
N THR A 677 -13.39 14.85 21.91
CA THR A 677 -14.42 15.88 22.17
C THR A 677 -13.89 17.33 22.12
N ASP A 678 -12.58 17.52 22.05
CA ASP A 678 -11.93 18.81 21.86
C ASP A 678 -12.25 19.40 20.46
N PRO A 679 -12.89 20.58 20.36
CA PRO A 679 -13.18 21.24 19.08
C PRO A 679 -11.94 21.71 18.30
N ASP A 680 -10.80 21.90 18.96
CA ASP A 680 -9.54 22.34 18.34
C ASP A 680 -8.62 21.17 17.93
N HIS A 681 -9.08 19.93 18.14
CA HIS A 681 -8.33 18.73 17.79
C HIS A 681 -8.06 18.61 16.27
N GLU A 682 -6.84 18.16 15.91
CA GLU A 682 -6.36 17.99 14.53
C GLU A 682 -7.21 17.09 13.60
N ILE A 683 -8.26 16.44 14.13
CA ILE A 683 -9.20 15.64 13.34
C ILE A 683 -10.14 16.52 12.53
N TRP A 684 -10.60 17.66 13.06
CA TRP A 684 -11.67 18.44 12.42
C TRP A 684 -11.24 19.10 11.10
N PRO A 685 -10.03 19.69 10.96
CA PRO A 685 -9.51 20.12 9.66
C PRO A 685 -9.33 18.94 8.69
N ASN A 686 -8.86 17.79 9.19
CA ASN A 686 -8.73 16.56 8.43
C ASN A 686 -10.10 16.02 7.96
N VAL A 687 -11.18 16.23 8.71
CA VAL A 687 -12.54 15.93 8.26
C VAL A 687 -12.98 16.94 7.20
N ALA A 688 -12.87 18.24 7.48
CA ALA A 688 -13.27 19.33 6.57
C ALA A 688 -12.66 19.20 5.17
N HIS A 689 -11.37 18.82 5.07
CA HIS A 689 -10.71 18.47 3.80
C HIS A 689 -11.53 17.51 2.93
N LYS A 690 -12.10 16.46 3.53
CA LYS A 690 -12.83 15.38 2.84
C LYS A 690 -14.25 15.82 2.50
N ILE A 691 -14.88 16.59 3.39
CA ILE A 691 -16.21 17.19 3.21
C ILE A 691 -16.21 18.13 2.00
N ASN A 692 -15.25 19.05 1.93
CA ASN A 692 -15.16 20.04 0.87
C ASN A 692 -15.04 19.40 -0.52
N MET A 693 -14.16 18.39 -0.66
CA MET A 693 -13.99 17.63 -1.91
C MET A 693 -15.24 16.83 -2.30
N LYS A 694 -15.97 16.27 -1.34
CA LYS A 694 -17.21 15.52 -1.58
C LYS A 694 -18.42 16.38 -1.93
N LEU A 695 -18.34 17.68 -1.63
CA LEU A 695 -19.33 18.69 -2.00
C LEU A 695 -18.83 19.54 -3.18
N GLY A 696 -17.86 19.02 -3.95
CA GLY A 696 -17.38 19.60 -5.20
C GLY A 696 -16.46 20.81 -5.09
N GLY A 697 -16.02 21.17 -3.89
CA GLY A 697 -15.01 22.17 -3.62
C GLY A 697 -13.58 21.70 -3.93
N ILE A 698 -12.65 22.66 -3.93
CA ILE A 698 -11.22 22.44 -4.19
C ILE A 698 -10.44 22.93 -2.97
N ASN A 699 -9.60 22.07 -2.39
CA ASN A 699 -8.89 22.40 -1.16
C ASN A 699 -7.69 23.32 -1.40
N VAL A 700 -6.88 23.01 -2.42
CA VAL A 700 -5.58 23.62 -2.70
C VAL A 700 -5.25 23.49 -4.18
N VAL A 701 -4.45 24.41 -4.72
CA VAL A 701 -3.87 24.32 -6.08
C VAL A 701 -2.38 24.64 -6.04
N VAL A 702 -1.62 24.20 -7.05
CA VAL A 702 -0.19 24.57 -7.19
C VAL A 702 -0.09 25.95 -7.84
N HIS A 703 0.83 26.79 -7.34
CA HIS A 703 1.09 28.11 -7.93
C HIS A 703 1.71 27.98 -9.34
N PRO A 704 1.17 28.62 -10.40
CA PRO A 704 1.60 28.38 -11.78
C PRO A 704 3.10 28.56 -12.06
N ALA A 705 3.78 29.49 -11.38
CA ALA A 705 5.21 29.72 -11.58
C ALA A 705 6.11 28.53 -11.18
N VAL A 706 5.64 27.62 -10.31
CA VAL A 706 6.34 26.36 -9.97
C VAL A 706 6.52 25.47 -11.21
N LEU A 707 5.63 25.62 -12.19
CA LEU A 707 5.56 24.81 -13.39
C LEU A 707 6.26 25.54 -14.57
N ALA A 708 6.49 26.85 -14.48
CA ALA A 708 7.13 27.65 -15.54
C ALA A 708 8.67 27.49 -15.65
N VAL A 709 9.24 26.35 -15.24
CA VAL A 709 10.69 26.17 -15.09
C VAL A 709 11.38 25.94 -16.44
N GLY A 710 12.05 26.97 -16.95
CA GLY A 710 12.92 26.94 -18.14
C GLY A 710 13.08 28.33 -18.78
N GLU A 711 13.95 28.48 -19.77
CA GLU A 711 14.14 29.75 -20.50
C GLU A 711 12.95 30.10 -21.43
N SER A 712 12.01 29.16 -21.65
CA SER A 712 10.73 29.44 -22.31
C SER A 712 9.63 29.64 -21.26
N PRO A 713 9.02 30.83 -21.13
CA PRO A 713 7.97 31.11 -20.13
C PRO A 713 6.61 30.41 -20.41
N SER A 714 6.61 29.38 -21.26
CA SER A 714 5.44 28.61 -21.71
C SER A 714 5.58 27.09 -21.44
N LEU A 715 6.57 26.66 -20.66
CA LEU A 715 7.07 25.27 -20.72
C LEU A 715 6.23 24.21 -20.01
N LEU A 716 5.47 24.52 -18.95
CA LEU A 716 4.34 23.68 -18.53
C LEU A 716 3.01 24.32 -18.91
N GLY A 717 2.65 24.15 -20.19
CA GLY A 717 1.25 24.04 -20.60
C GLY A 717 0.50 22.83 -19.99
N VAL A 718 1.07 22.19 -18.97
CA VAL A 718 0.62 20.95 -18.32
C VAL A 718 -0.29 21.23 -17.12
N ALA A 719 -0.21 22.42 -16.52
CA ALA A 719 -1.30 23.02 -15.76
C ALA A 719 -1.54 24.47 -16.24
N THR A 720 -1.55 24.64 -17.56
CA THR A 720 -2.44 25.63 -18.18
C THR A 720 -3.73 24.94 -18.57
N ASP A 721 -4.75 25.74 -18.80
CA ASP A 721 -6.17 25.43 -19.03
C ASP A 721 -6.53 24.40 -20.13
N ALA A 722 -5.59 23.67 -20.73
CA ALA A 722 -5.84 22.71 -21.81
C ALA A 722 -5.15 21.35 -21.61
N THR A 723 -4.94 20.92 -20.36
CA THR A 723 -4.39 19.59 -20.05
C THR A 723 -5.34 18.78 -19.16
N MET A 724 -5.54 17.51 -19.50
CA MET A 724 -6.22 16.53 -18.65
C MET A 724 -5.19 15.56 -18.06
N ILE A 725 -5.22 15.37 -16.74
CA ILE A 725 -4.31 14.49 -16.01
C ILE A 725 -5.10 13.26 -15.55
N MET A 726 -4.65 12.07 -15.93
CA MET A 726 -5.32 10.80 -15.65
C MET A 726 -4.49 9.88 -14.77
N GLY A 727 -5.17 9.09 -13.95
CA GLY A 727 -4.58 8.04 -13.12
C GLY A 727 -5.33 6.73 -13.29
N ALA A 728 -4.59 5.62 -13.35
CA ALA A 728 -5.16 4.29 -13.52
C ALA A 728 -4.50 3.28 -12.57
N PHE A 729 -5.34 2.52 -11.87
CA PHE A 729 -4.93 1.50 -10.91
C PHE A 729 -5.68 0.19 -11.18
N LEU A 730 -5.00 -0.93 -10.88
CA LEU A 730 -5.56 -2.26 -10.99
C LEU A 730 -5.38 -3.02 -9.67
N HIS A 731 -6.49 -3.50 -9.14
CA HIS A 731 -6.54 -4.53 -8.10
C HIS A 731 -7.05 -5.84 -8.76
N PRO A 732 -6.72 -7.05 -8.28
CA PRO A 732 -6.97 -8.32 -9.00
C PRO A 732 -8.37 -8.63 -9.55
N TRP A 733 -9.41 -7.86 -9.25
CA TRP A 733 -10.75 -7.98 -9.85
C TRP A 733 -11.34 -6.64 -10.31
N HIS A 734 -10.62 -5.53 -10.15
CA HIS A 734 -11.14 -4.16 -10.16
C HIS A 734 -10.17 -3.22 -10.88
N SER A 735 -10.59 -2.60 -11.98
CA SER A 735 -9.89 -1.46 -12.57
C SER A 735 -10.60 -0.15 -12.25
N GLY A 736 -9.80 0.88 -11.96
CA GLY A 736 -10.26 2.22 -11.63
C GLY A 736 -9.44 3.25 -12.40
N VAL A 737 -10.12 4.15 -13.10
CA VAL A 737 -9.53 5.22 -13.89
C VAL A 737 -10.12 6.55 -13.42
N VAL A 738 -9.26 7.54 -13.17
CA VAL A 738 -9.64 8.90 -12.80
C VAL A 738 -9.09 9.90 -13.80
N ALA A 739 -9.74 11.06 -13.92
CA ALA A 739 -9.25 12.20 -14.69
C ALA A 739 -9.52 13.51 -13.95
N SER A 740 -8.62 14.48 -14.08
CA SER A 740 -8.85 15.84 -13.59
C SER A 740 -10.01 16.50 -14.35
N LEU A 741 -10.82 17.26 -13.64
CA LEU A 741 -11.94 18.02 -14.20
C LEU A 741 -11.61 19.50 -14.39
N ASP A 742 -10.68 20.04 -13.60
CA ASP A 742 -10.31 21.45 -13.51
C ASP A 742 -8.95 21.75 -14.18
N ALA A 743 -8.69 23.02 -14.50
CA ALA A 743 -7.41 23.47 -15.04
C ALA A 743 -6.20 23.19 -14.12
N HIS A 744 -6.42 23.13 -12.79
CA HIS A 744 -5.34 23.02 -11.81
C HIS A 744 -4.95 21.57 -11.47
N GLY A 745 -5.75 20.58 -11.89
CA GLY A 745 -5.51 19.18 -11.56
C GLY A 745 -5.82 18.82 -10.10
N SER A 746 -6.79 19.49 -9.46
CA SER A 746 -7.15 19.29 -8.06
C SER A 746 -8.53 18.64 -7.82
N LYS A 747 -9.46 18.68 -8.78
CA LYS A 747 -10.75 17.96 -8.73
C LYS A 747 -10.74 16.81 -9.74
N TYR A 748 -11.21 15.62 -9.36
CA TYR A 748 -11.20 14.42 -10.22
C TYR A 748 -12.57 13.74 -10.29
N ALA A 749 -12.94 13.27 -11.48
CA ALA A 749 -14.00 12.27 -11.67
C ALA A 749 -13.39 10.85 -11.75
N ALA A 750 -14.22 9.84 -11.51
CA ALA A 750 -13.81 8.43 -11.51
C ALA A 750 -14.74 7.56 -12.38
N ARG A 751 -14.15 6.54 -13.02
CA ARG A 751 -14.86 5.42 -13.68
C ARG A 751 -14.20 4.11 -13.27
N SER A 752 -14.95 3.03 -13.26
CA SER A 752 -14.46 1.73 -12.78
C SER A 752 -15.18 0.54 -13.40
N ARG A 753 -14.49 -0.61 -13.45
CA ARG A 753 -14.97 -1.87 -14.03
C ARG A 753 -14.46 -3.09 -13.26
N LEU A 754 -15.31 -4.10 -13.13
CA LEU A 754 -14.87 -5.46 -12.78
C LEU A 754 -14.11 -6.05 -13.97
N GLN A 755 -13.00 -6.75 -13.71
CA GLN A 755 -12.25 -7.48 -14.74
C GLN A 755 -11.66 -8.80 -14.21
N LYS A 756 -11.19 -9.66 -15.11
CA LYS A 756 -10.75 -11.02 -14.77
C LYS A 756 -9.40 -11.03 -14.05
N ALA A 757 -9.27 -11.84 -12.99
CA ALA A 757 -8.01 -11.93 -12.26
C ALA A 757 -6.85 -12.48 -13.09
N GLY A 758 -5.69 -11.85 -12.93
CA GLY A 758 -4.48 -12.13 -13.69
C GLY A 758 -4.42 -11.46 -15.07
N ASN A 759 -5.49 -10.77 -15.51
CA ASN A 759 -5.40 -9.83 -16.62
C ASN A 759 -4.87 -8.49 -16.09
N GLU A 760 -3.61 -8.18 -16.38
CA GLU A 760 -2.96 -6.93 -15.98
C GLU A 760 -3.32 -5.74 -16.90
N ILE A 761 -4.05 -5.96 -18.00
CA ILE A 761 -4.44 -4.92 -18.97
C ILE A 761 -5.83 -4.37 -18.59
N ILE A 762 -6.02 -3.04 -18.61
CA ILE A 762 -7.33 -2.46 -18.26
C ILE A 762 -8.38 -2.74 -19.34
N GLU A 763 -9.43 -3.47 -18.96
CA GLU A 763 -10.58 -3.78 -19.83
C GLU A 763 -11.49 -2.55 -19.99
N ALA A 764 -11.87 -2.24 -21.24
CA ALA A 764 -12.72 -1.08 -21.61
C ALA A 764 -12.20 0.30 -21.13
N LEU A 765 -10.86 0.48 -21.17
CA LEU A 765 -10.21 1.77 -20.93
C LEU A 765 -10.70 2.85 -21.90
N ASP A 766 -11.08 2.48 -23.13
CA ASP A 766 -11.62 3.39 -24.13
C ASP A 766 -12.96 4.01 -23.69
N VAL A 767 -13.91 3.20 -23.22
CA VAL A 767 -15.22 3.65 -22.71
C VAL A 767 -15.04 4.48 -21.45
N MET A 768 -14.15 4.09 -20.53
CA MET A 768 -13.87 4.88 -19.33
C MET A 768 -13.25 6.24 -19.67
N THR A 769 -12.29 6.27 -20.60
CA THR A 769 -11.59 7.50 -21.02
C THR A 769 -12.52 8.45 -21.75
N ALA A 770 -13.38 7.98 -22.66
CA ALA A 770 -14.37 8.82 -23.32
C ALA A 770 -15.39 9.42 -22.33
N SER A 771 -15.83 8.64 -21.34
CA SER A 771 -16.73 9.12 -20.29
C SER A 771 -16.10 10.15 -19.35
N LEU A 772 -14.77 10.11 -19.19
CA LEU A 772 -13.98 11.09 -18.42
C LEU A 772 -13.68 12.35 -19.23
N LEU A 773 -13.28 12.23 -20.50
CA LEU A 773 -13.11 13.36 -21.44
C LEU A 773 -14.39 14.21 -21.52
N ALA A 774 -15.55 13.57 -21.70
CA ALA A 774 -16.84 14.24 -21.75
C ALA A 774 -17.26 14.86 -20.39
N ALA A 775 -16.73 14.37 -19.26
CA ALA A 775 -16.93 14.97 -17.95
C ALA A 775 -16.02 16.19 -17.73
N HIS A 776 -14.74 16.11 -18.15
CA HIS A 776 -13.80 17.23 -18.18
C HIS A 776 -14.40 18.38 -19.00
N MET A 777 -14.64 18.17 -20.30
CA MET A 777 -15.17 19.20 -21.21
C MET A 777 -16.44 19.89 -20.66
N ARG A 778 -17.38 19.12 -20.10
CA ARG A 778 -18.56 19.68 -19.43
C ARG A 778 -18.20 20.56 -18.23
N TYR A 779 -17.37 20.07 -17.30
CA TYR A 779 -16.99 20.82 -16.10
C TYR A 779 -16.32 22.15 -16.48
N ARG A 780 -15.36 22.12 -17.42
CA ARG A 780 -14.64 23.31 -17.90
C ARG A 780 -15.60 24.35 -18.50
N ARG A 781 -16.52 23.91 -19.37
CA ARG A 781 -17.56 24.77 -19.97
C ARG A 781 -18.46 25.42 -18.92
N GLU A 782 -18.87 24.66 -17.91
CA GLU A 782 -19.82 25.10 -16.88
C GLU A 782 -19.19 25.93 -15.75
N ASN A 783 -17.90 25.72 -15.44
CA ASN A 783 -17.24 26.32 -14.27
C ASN A 783 -16.13 27.34 -14.60
N GLU A 784 -15.52 27.26 -15.79
CA GLU A 784 -14.31 28.04 -16.13
C GLU A 784 -14.46 28.89 -17.41
N GLY A 785 -15.51 28.67 -18.22
CA GLY A 785 -16.02 29.65 -19.19
C GLY A 785 -15.18 29.93 -20.45
N GLY A 786 -13.98 29.36 -20.58
CA GLY A 786 -13.09 29.55 -21.74
C GLY A 786 -13.33 28.55 -22.88
N SER A 787 -13.90 29.00 -24.00
CA SER A 787 -14.20 28.14 -25.16
C SER A 787 -12.96 27.61 -25.89
N GLU A 788 -11.84 28.35 -25.90
CA GLU A 788 -10.58 27.90 -26.50
C GLU A 788 -9.88 26.78 -25.68
N HIS A 789 -10.39 26.48 -24.49
CA HIS A 789 -9.73 25.67 -23.47
C HIS A 789 -10.62 24.53 -22.91
N GLU A 790 -11.83 24.36 -23.45
CA GLU A 790 -12.72 23.25 -23.10
C GLU A 790 -12.15 21.88 -23.50
N VAL A 791 -11.51 21.81 -24.67
CA VAL A 791 -10.94 20.58 -25.24
C VAL A 791 -9.48 20.43 -24.77
N PRO A 792 -9.09 19.30 -24.16
CA PRO A 792 -7.70 19.08 -23.76
C PRO A 792 -6.79 18.94 -24.99
N GLN A 793 -5.74 19.75 -25.02
CA GLN A 793 -4.62 19.67 -25.98
C GLN A 793 -3.56 18.65 -25.55
N ARG A 794 -3.54 18.25 -24.27
CA ARG A 794 -2.62 17.26 -23.70
C ARG A 794 -3.37 16.29 -22.79
N LEU A 795 -2.94 15.02 -22.79
CA LEU A 795 -3.42 13.97 -21.91
C LEU A 795 -2.20 13.28 -21.29
N ILE A 796 -2.06 13.35 -19.96
CA ILE A 796 -0.97 12.68 -19.24
C ILE A 796 -1.55 11.56 -18.39
N PHE A 797 -1.15 10.31 -18.68
CA PHE A 797 -1.70 9.10 -18.10
C PHE A 797 -0.67 8.42 -17.19
N PHE A 798 -0.98 8.31 -15.90
CA PHE A 798 -0.17 7.61 -14.91
C PHE A 798 -0.79 6.25 -14.54
N ARG A 799 -0.06 5.16 -14.79
CA ARG A 799 -0.52 3.77 -14.64
C ARG A 799 0.25 3.06 -13.52
N ASP A 800 -0.41 2.64 -12.43
CA ASP A 800 0.29 1.97 -11.30
C ASP A 800 0.61 0.50 -11.58
N GLY A 801 1.72 0.02 -11.02
CA GLY A 801 1.90 -1.38 -10.63
C GLY A 801 2.27 -2.37 -11.73
N VAL A 802 2.42 -1.90 -12.97
CA VAL A 802 2.74 -2.73 -14.13
C VAL A 802 4.16 -3.34 -14.03
N PRO A 803 4.36 -4.64 -14.31
CA PRO A 803 5.68 -5.25 -14.41
C PRO A 803 6.50 -4.77 -15.62
N GLU A 804 7.81 -4.59 -15.45
CA GLU A 804 8.77 -4.18 -16.50
C GLU A 804 8.69 -5.11 -17.74
N ASP A 805 8.45 -6.41 -17.54
CA ASP A 805 8.32 -7.41 -18.59
C ASP A 805 6.99 -7.37 -19.39
N GLN A 806 6.05 -6.51 -19.00
CA GLN A 806 4.76 -6.30 -19.69
C GLN A 806 4.60 -4.90 -20.30
N PHE A 807 5.61 -4.02 -20.19
CA PHE A 807 5.54 -2.62 -20.65
C PHE A 807 5.12 -2.49 -22.11
N GLN A 808 5.62 -3.34 -23.02
CA GLN A 808 5.28 -3.30 -24.44
C GLN A 808 3.80 -3.65 -24.68
N GLU A 809 3.34 -4.78 -24.16
CA GLU A 809 1.97 -5.28 -24.38
C GLU A 809 0.91 -4.33 -23.80
N ILE A 810 1.16 -3.81 -22.59
CA ILE A 810 0.27 -2.84 -21.95
C ILE A 810 0.30 -1.49 -22.67
N LEU A 811 1.46 -1.03 -23.14
CA LEU A 811 1.52 0.19 -23.95
C LEU A 811 0.72 0.03 -25.25
N ASP A 812 0.95 -1.03 -26.02
CA ASP A 812 0.30 -1.24 -27.31
C ASP A 812 -1.24 -1.32 -27.18
N GLN A 813 -1.74 -1.99 -26.14
CA GLN A 813 -3.19 -2.14 -25.91
C GLN A 813 -3.83 -0.93 -25.23
N GLU A 814 -3.24 -0.38 -24.15
CA GLU A 814 -3.83 0.76 -23.43
C GLU A 814 -3.69 2.08 -24.22
N LEU A 815 -2.58 2.34 -24.90
CA LEU A 815 -2.43 3.54 -25.76
C LEU A 815 -3.41 3.52 -26.94
N THR A 816 -3.65 2.35 -27.53
CA THR A 816 -4.65 2.19 -28.60
C THR A 816 -6.07 2.49 -28.09
N GLN A 817 -6.41 2.02 -26.88
CA GLN A 817 -7.69 2.35 -26.23
C GLN A 817 -7.82 3.86 -25.92
N LEU A 818 -6.77 4.50 -25.40
CA LEU A 818 -6.74 5.96 -25.16
C LEU A 818 -6.97 6.76 -26.46
N LYS A 819 -6.25 6.42 -27.54
CA LYS A 819 -6.40 7.09 -28.86
C LYS A 819 -7.78 6.86 -29.48
N LYS A 820 -8.34 5.65 -29.33
CA LYS A 820 -9.71 5.31 -29.76
C LYS A 820 -10.77 6.15 -29.03
N ALA A 821 -10.65 6.31 -27.71
CA ALA A 821 -11.53 7.18 -26.92
C ALA A 821 -11.50 8.65 -27.37
N CYS A 822 -10.30 9.16 -27.66
CA CYS A 822 -10.12 10.51 -28.19
C CYS A 822 -10.80 10.66 -29.57
N SER A 823 -10.64 9.67 -30.45
CA SER A 823 -11.29 9.65 -31.77
C SER A 823 -12.82 9.61 -31.70
N TRP A 824 -13.43 8.95 -30.70
CA TRP A 824 -14.89 8.91 -30.53
C TRP A 824 -15.51 10.28 -30.20
N LEU A 825 -14.75 11.17 -29.57
CA LEU A 825 -15.18 12.53 -29.23
C LEU A 825 -14.62 13.59 -30.19
N ASN A 826 -13.92 13.18 -31.25
CA ASN A 826 -13.22 14.06 -32.19
C ASN A 826 -12.25 15.03 -31.48
N VAL A 827 -11.51 14.53 -30.46
CA VAL A 827 -10.45 15.26 -29.76
C VAL A 827 -9.09 14.66 -30.08
N HIS A 828 -8.05 15.49 -30.13
CA HIS A 828 -6.69 15.08 -30.53
C HIS A 828 -5.62 15.60 -29.54
N PRO A 829 -5.69 15.23 -28.24
CA PRO A 829 -4.66 15.58 -27.28
C PRO A 829 -3.34 14.87 -27.59
N LYS A 830 -2.21 15.52 -27.32
CA LYS A 830 -0.89 14.88 -27.25
C LYS A 830 -0.81 14.03 -25.99
N ILE A 831 -0.51 12.73 -26.15
CA ILE A 831 -0.47 11.75 -25.06
C ILE A 831 0.94 11.58 -24.50
N THR A 832 1.05 11.59 -23.17
CA THR A 832 2.22 11.09 -22.43
C THR A 832 1.77 9.95 -21.52
N PHE A 833 2.44 8.79 -21.59
CA PHE A 833 2.13 7.58 -20.81
C PHE A 833 3.29 7.27 -19.86
N LEU A 834 2.99 7.19 -18.55
CA LEU A 834 3.95 6.87 -17.50
C LEU A 834 3.49 5.69 -16.67
N VAL A 835 4.36 4.71 -16.46
CA VAL A 835 4.17 3.70 -15.40
C VAL A 835 4.74 4.23 -14.09
N VAL A 836 3.99 4.07 -13.01
CA VAL A 836 4.42 4.36 -11.63
C VAL A 836 4.47 3.05 -10.85
N ALA A 837 5.54 2.82 -10.11
CA ALA A 837 5.70 1.63 -9.29
C ALA A 837 6.19 1.98 -7.88
N LYS A 838 5.30 1.86 -6.88
CA LYS A 838 5.63 1.98 -5.43
C LYS A 838 6.14 0.68 -4.80
N ARG A 839 6.00 -0.47 -5.49
CA ARG A 839 6.19 -1.83 -4.95
C ARG A 839 7.48 -2.51 -5.42
N HIS A 840 8.62 -1.85 -5.27
CA HIS A 840 9.95 -2.35 -5.64
C HIS A 840 10.90 -2.46 -4.42
N HIS A 841 12.06 -3.07 -4.62
CA HIS A 841 13.08 -3.37 -3.60
C HIS A 841 14.27 -2.39 -3.62
N ILE A 842 14.08 -1.12 -4.01
CA ILE A 842 15.14 -0.09 -3.91
C ILE A 842 14.82 0.85 -2.75
N ARG A 843 15.84 1.16 -1.94
CA ARG A 843 15.81 2.06 -0.79
C ARG A 843 17.01 3.01 -0.89
N PHE A 844 16.74 4.29 -0.70
CA PHE A 844 17.74 5.34 -0.60
C PHE A 844 17.83 5.80 0.85
N PHE A 845 19.03 6.17 1.29
CA PHE A 845 19.33 6.61 2.64
C PHE A 845 20.16 7.90 2.57
N ASP A 846 19.73 8.94 3.28
CA ASP A 846 20.52 10.17 3.47
C ASP A 846 21.40 9.97 4.70
N ASP A 847 22.65 9.58 4.43
CA ASP A 847 23.58 8.89 5.33
C ASP A 847 23.02 7.63 6.03
N GLU A 848 22.29 7.78 7.14
CA GLU A 848 21.59 6.69 7.85
C GLU A 848 20.13 7.04 8.17
N HIS A 849 19.59 8.09 7.55
CA HIS A 849 18.23 8.62 7.73
C HIS A 849 17.37 8.43 6.47
N ASN A 850 16.10 8.85 6.55
CA ASN A 850 15.21 8.94 5.40
C ASN A 850 15.61 10.15 4.52
N CYS A 851 15.54 9.99 3.21
CA CYS A 851 15.76 11.10 2.27
C CYS A 851 14.62 12.13 2.37
N GLY A 852 14.92 13.41 2.13
CA GLY A 852 13.92 14.47 2.12
C GLY A 852 12.87 14.32 1.01
N SER A 853 11.68 14.87 1.22
CA SER A 853 10.67 15.03 0.16
C SER A 853 11.26 15.80 -1.03
N GLY A 854 10.97 15.37 -2.26
CA GLY A 854 11.53 15.95 -3.48
C GLY A 854 12.85 15.31 -3.94
N THR A 855 13.37 14.30 -3.22
CA THR A 855 14.55 13.56 -3.66
C THR A 855 14.29 12.83 -4.98
N ILE A 856 15.06 13.16 -6.01
CA ILE A 856 15.13 12.52 -7.32
C ILE A 856 16.43 11.71 -7.44
N VAL A 857 16.33 10.50 -8.00
CA VAL A 857 17.46 9.73 -8.51
C VAL A 857 17.16 9.31 -9.96
N ASP A 858 17.80 9.96 -10.92
CA ASP A 858 17.64 9.73 -12.36
C ASP A 858 18.95 9.31 -13.06
N ARG A 859 19.93 8.84 -12.28
CA ARG A 859 21.30 8.49 -12.72
C ARG A 859 21.78 7.19 -12.07
N GLU A 860 22.77 6.54 -12.69
CA GLU A 860 23.53 5.36 -12.22
C GLU A 860 22.73 4.06 -11.96
N VAL A 861 21.64 4.11 -11.20
CA VAL A 861 20.90 2.95 -10.66
C VAL A 861 19.54 2.71 -11.33
N VAL A 862 19.21 3.57 -12.28
CA VAL A 862 18.04 3.57 -13.16
C VAL A 862 18.29 2.74 -14.43
N HIS A 863 17.29 2.60 -15.29
CA HIS A 863 17.38 1.82 -16.52
C HIS A 863 18.47 2.36 -17.47
N PRO A 864 19.26 1.51 -18.16
CA PRO A 864 20.40 1.98 -18.97
C PRO A 864 20.04 2.89 -20.15
N THR A 865 18.86 2.72 -20.75
CA THR A 865 18.52 3.25 -22.08
C THR A 865 17.20 4.04 -22.11
N ASP A 866 16.10 3.37 -21.74
CA ASP A 866 14.77 3.97 -21.53
C ASP A 866 14.77 5.05 -20.41
N SER A 867 13.80 5.96 -20.45
CA SER A 867 13.71 7.15 -19.59
C SER A 867 12.92 6.91 -18.31
N ASP A 868 13.64 6.53 -17.25
CA ASP A 868 13.10 6.33 -15.90
C ASP A 868 13.83 7.13 -14.80
N PHE A 869 13.15 7.33 -13.67
CA PHE A 869 13.66 7.97 -12.45
C PHE A 869 12.95 7.46 -11.18
N TYR A 870 13.59 7.63 -10.02
CA TYR A 870 12.94 7.48 -8.70
C TYR A 870 12.63 8.85 -8.10
N LEU A 871 11.45 9.01 -7.46
CA LEU A 871 11.02 10.23 -6.78
C LEU A 871 10.45 9.93 -5.37
N GLN A 872 11.04 10.55 -4.35
CA GLN A 872 10.52 10.60 -2.99
C GLN A 872 9.46 11.71 -2.86
N GLY A 873 8.21 11.43 -3.27
CA GLY A 873 7.12 12.42 -3.26
C GLY A 873 6.63 12.89 -1.88
N HIS A 874 7.09 12.26 -0.80
CA HIS A 874 6.68 12.50 0.59
C HIS A 874 7.91 12.53 1.50
N GLY A 875 7.87 13.35 2.56
CA GLY A 875 8.80 13.23 3.67
C GLY A 875 8.26 12.31 4.75
N GLN A 876 9.11 11.97 5.72
CA GLN A 876 8.76 11.12 6.85
C GLN A 876 9.39 11.70 8.12
N PHE A 877 8.56 12.29 9.01
CA PHE A 877 9.04 12.84 10.29
C PHE A 877 9.46 11.76 11.31
N SER A 878 8.91 10.54 11.24
CA SER A 878 9.20 9.49 12.22
C SER A 878 10.08 8.38 11.66
N GLU A 879 11.20 8.12 12.34
CA GLU A 879 12.20 7.13 11.92
C GLU A 879 11.76 5.66 12.09
N ARG A 880 10.52 5.35 12.49
CA ARG A 880 10.04 3.96 12.63
C ARG A 880 10.26 3.10 11.38
N GLY A 881 10.29 3.71 10.19
CA GLY A 881 10.31 3.04 8.90
C GLY A 881 11.22 3.71 7.88
N THR A 882 11.77 2.89 6.98
CA THR A 882 12.46 3.35 5.78
C THR A 882 11.45 3.69 4.69
N THR A 883 11.54 4.91 4.19
CA THR A 883 10.76 5.47 3.08
C THR A 883 10.94 4.70 1.77
N ARG A 884 10.02 4.93 0.83
CA ARG A 884 10.06 4.39 -0.53
C ARG A 884 9.79 5.49 -1.54
N ALA A 885 10.85 5.98 -2.19
CA ALA A 885 10.74 6.74 -3.42
C ALA A 885 10.10 5.86 -4.49
N ALA A 886 9.02 6.32 -5.12
CA ALA A 886 8.38 5.55 -6.19
C ALA A 886 9.19 5.64 -7.48
N HIS A 887 9.13 4.59 -8.29
CA HIS A 887 9.77 4.50 -9.61
C HIS A 887 8.81 4.97 -10.69
N TYR A 888 9.31 5.73 -11.67
CA TYR A 888 8.55 6.30 -12.78
C TYR A 888 9.26 5.94 -14.08
N SER A 889 8.56 5.32 -15.02
CA SER A 889 9.07 4.97 -16.36
C SER A 889 8.21 5.63 -17.44
N VAL A 890 8.83 6.44 -18.30
CA VAL A 890 8.11 7.14 -19.40
C VAL A 890 8.06 6.20 -20.61
N LEU A 891 6.89 5.61 -20.87
CA LEU A 891 6.73 4.64 -21.96
C LEU A 891 6.44 5.33 -23.30
N TYR A 892 5.71 6.44 -23.30
CA TYR A 892 5.34 7.15 -24.53
C TYR A 892 5.21 8.64 -24.27
N ASP A 893 5.61 9.48 -25.23
CA ASP A 893 5.50 10.93 -25.10
C ASP A 893 5.42 11.69 -26.43
N GLU A 894 4.23 12.19 -26.77
CA GLU A 894 4.01 13.15 -27.87
C GLU A 894 4.25 14.61 -27.44
N ASN A 895 4.28 14.90 -26.13
CA ASN A 895 4.49 16.25 -25.60
C ASN A 895 5.96 16.68 -25.64
N ASN A 896 6.90 15.74 -25.70
CA ASN A 896 8.35 15.95 -25.70
C ASN A 896 8.81 16.73 -24.45
N LEU A 897 8.40 16.26 -23.27
CA LEU A 897 8.76 16.80 -21.97
C LEU A 897 10.22 16.46 -21.64
N SER A 898 10.96 17.45 -21.15
CA SER A 898 12.30 17.25 -20.57
C SER A 898 12.25 16.45 -19.27
N ALA A 899 13.42 15.93 -18.85
CA ALA A 899 13.54 15.18 -17.61
C ALA A 899 13.06 15.99 -16.39
N ASP A 900 13.43 17.26 -16.28
CA ASP A 900 12.97 18.12 -15.18
C ASP A 900 11.46 18.42 -15.25
N GLN A 901 10.87 18.65 -16.44
CA GLN A 901 9.42 18.88 -16.56
C GLN A 901 8.60 17.69 -16.01
N VAL A 902 8.99 16.45 -16.36
CA VAL A 902 8.28 15.24 -15.89
C VAL A 902 8.49 15.03 -14.38
N GLN A 903 9.70 15.27 -13.88
CA GLN A 903 10.05 15.12 -12.47
C GLN A 903 9.31 16.16 -11.59
N ILE A 904 9.30 17.43 -12.00
CA ILE A 904 8.61 18.54 -11.32
C ILE A 904 7.09 18.32 -11.35
N LEU A 905 6.50 17.95 -12.50
CA LEU A 905 5.08 17.60 -12.60
C LEU A 905 4.70 16.49 -11.61
N SER A 906 5.46 15.40 -11.61
CA SER A 906 5.18 14.23 -10.76
C SER A 906 5.25 14.62 -9.28
N PHE A 907 6.18 15.51 -8.91
CA PHE A 907 6.33 16.00 -7.54
C PHE A 907 5.25 17.02 -7.13
N ALA A 908 4.82 17.90 -8.04
CA ALA A 908 3.69 18.81 -7.84
C ALA A 908 2.39 18.02 -7.60
N LEU A 909 2.13 16.99 -8.40
CA LEU A 909 0.96 16.11 -8.24
C LEU A 909 0.98 15.29 -6.94
N CYS A 910 2.15 15.06 -6.32
CA CYS A 910 2.22 14.49 -4.97
C CYS A 910 1.67 15.42 -3.88
N HIS A 911 1.56 16.73 -4.13
CA HIS A 911 1.02 17.70 -3.16
C HIS A 911 -0.49 17.98 -3.35
N LEU A 912 -1.07 17.64 -4.50
CA LEU A 912 -2.50 17.84 -4.78
C LEU A 912 -3.43 16.74 -4.23
N TYR A 913 -2.92 15.81 -3.41
CA TYR A 913 -3.76 14.82 -2.73
C TYR A 913 -4.50 15.46 -1.55
N GLY A 914 -5.57 16.21 -1.84
CA GLY A 914 -6.26 17.10 -0.90
C GLY A 914 -6.91 16.49 0.35
N ARG A 915 -6.66 15.22 0.70
CA ARG A 915 -7.20 14.56 1.91
C ARG A 915 -6.64 15.13 3.23
N SER A 916 -5.46 15.75 3.19
CA SER A 916 -4.70 16.34 4.32
C SER A 916 -3.62 17.30 3.79
N SER A 917 -3.04 18.15 4.66
CA SER A 917 -1.96 19.10 4.33
C SER A 917 -0.56 18.43 4.26
N SER A 918 -0.46 17.34 3.50
CA SER A 918 0.73 16.49 3.43
C SER A 918 0.90 15.85 2.05
N ALA A 919 2.11 15.89 1.51
CA ALA A 919 2.48 15.28 0.25
C ALA A 919 2.51 13.75 0.33
N VAL A 920 2.12 13.08 -0.74
CA VAL A 920 2.02 11.62 -0.84
C VAL A 920 3.12 10.98 -1.69
N SER A 921 3.33 9.68 -1.51
CA SER A 921 4.42 8.93 -2.16
C SER A 921 4.33 8.77 -3.68
N ILE A 922 3.15 9.00 -4.26
CA ILE A 922 2.78 8.80 -5.67
C ILE A 922 1.80 9.91 -6.07
N PRO A 923 1.63 10.24 -7.37
CA PRO A 923 0.80 11.36 -7.80
C PRO A 923 -0.66 11.19 -7.34
N ALA A 924 -1.31 12.29 -6.94
CA ALA A 924 -2.73 12.34 -6.58
C ALA A 924 -3.65 11.52 -7.50
N PRO A 925 -3.61 11.62 -8.86
CA PRO A 925 -4.42 10.79 -9.75
C PRO A 925 -4.25 9.28 -9.52
N VAL A 926 -3.03 8.81 -9.31
CA VAL A 926 -2.74 7.38 -9.06
C VAL A 926 -3.29 6.95 -7.70
N TYR A 927 -3.12 7.80 -6.68
CA TYR A 927 -3.67 7.56 -5.34
C TYR A 927 -5.21 7.51 -5.36
N TYR A 928 -5.86 8.39 -6.13
CA TYR A 928 -7.31 8.38 -6.29
C TYR A 928 -7.81 7.13 -7.02
N ALA A 929 -7.12 6.65 -8.05
CA ALA A 929 -7.47 5.40 -8.74
C ALA A 929 -7.40 4.17 -7.82
N ASP A 930 -6.38 4.08 -6.94
CA ASP A 930 -6.30 3.06 -5.87
C ASP A 930 -7.49 3.17 -4.89
N ARG A 931 -7.85 4.39 -4.45
CA ARG A 931 -9.02 4.60 -3.59
C ARG A 931 -10.33 4.23 -4.27
N VAL A 932 -10.48 4.45 -5.58
CA VAL A 932 -11.65 3.99 -6.36
C VAL A 932 -11.72 2.46 -6.40
N CYS A 933 -10.61 1.77 -6.65
CA CYS A 933 -10.56 0.30 -6.65
C CYS A 933 -10.86 -0.30 -5.27
N ALA A 934 -10.40 0.35 -4.18
CA ALA A 934 -10.78 0.00 -2.82
C ALA A 934 -12.26 0.31 -2.51
N ARG A 935 -12.86 1.30 -3.19
CA ARG A 935 -14.28 1.64 -3.04
C ARG A 935 -15.21 0.66 -3.76
N MET A 936 -14.75 -0.03 -4.79
CA MET A 936 -15.60 -0.90 -5.63
C MET A 936 -16.31 -2.06 -4.90
N ALA A 937 -15.77 -2.58 -3.80
CA ALA A 937 -16.47 -3.60 -3.00
C ALA A 937 -17.83 -3.11 -2.45
N ASN A 938 -18.01 -1.78 -2.33
CA ASN A 938 -19.24 -1.15 -1.86
C ASN A 938 -20.30 -0.96 -2.97
N HIS A 939 -19.95 -1.24 -4.23
CA HIS A 939 -20.81 -1.10 -5.41
C HIS A 939 -21.60 -2.38 -5.78
N ILE A 940 -21.45 -3.43 -4.99
CA ILE A 940 -22.28 -4.64 -5.03
C ILE A 940 -23.24 -4.57 -3.85
N ASP A 941 -24.52 -4.89 -4.05
CA ASP A 941 -25.50 -4.88 -2.96
C ASP A 941 -25.20 -6.04 -1.97
N PRO A 942 -24.82 -5.76 -0.70
CA PRO A 942 -24.41 -6.80 0.25
C PRO A 942 -25.54 -7.78 0.59
N ASP A 943 -26.81 -7.35 0.47
CA ASP A 943 -27.96 -8.23 0.69
C ASP A 943 -28.20 -9.25 -0.42
N SER A 944 -27.63 -9.02 -1.61
CA SER A 944 -27.77 -9.95 -2.73
C SER A 944 -27.11 -11.30 -2.45
N SER A 945 -27.58 -12.36 -3.12
CA SER A 945 -26.98 -13.70 -3.06
C SER A 945 -25.54 -13.77 -3.58
N VAL A 946 -25.02 -12.65 -4.09
CA VAL A 946 -23.66 -12.42 -4.60
C VAL A 946 -22.85 -11.59 -3.60
N GLY A 947 -23.43 -10.52 -3.05
CA GLY A 947 -22.86 -9.71 -1.96
C GLY A 947 -22.65 -10.48 -0.65
N ARG A 948 -23.31 -11.64 -0.50
CA ARG A 948 -23.06 -12.62 0.57
C ARG A 948 -21.97 -13.66 0.25
N ARG A 949 -21.26 -13.56 -0.89
CA ARG A 949 -20.18 -14.48 -1.30
C ARG A 949 -18.81 -13.81 -1.23
N ASN A 950 -17.84 -14.49 -0.64
CA ASN A 950 -16.48 -13.97 -0.47
C ASN A 950 -15.76 -13.78 -1.83
N MET A 951 -15.57 -12.52 -2.27
CA MET A 951 -14.83 -12.13 -3.50
C MET A 951 -13.48 -12.85 -3.70
N PRO A 952 -12.67 -13.16 -2.67
CA PRO A 952 -11.40 -13.89 -2.86
C PRO A 952 -11.53 -15.29 -3.48
N ASN A 953 -12.73 -15.89 -3.48
CA ASN A 953 -12.98 -17.25 -3.95
C ASN A 953 -13.68 -17.32 -5.33
N LEU A 954 -13.50 -16.31 -6.18
CA LEU A 954 -13.95 -16.26 -7.58
C LEU A 954 -13.19 -17.25 -8.50
N ALA A 955 -13.30 -18.55 -8.21
CA ALA A 955 -12.57 -19.61 -8.90
C ALA A 955 -13.25 -20.12 -10.19
N SER A 956 -14.50 -19.72 -10.47
CA SER A 956 -15.24 -20.12 -11.67
C SER A 956 -15.79 -18.91 -12.44
N PRO A 957 -15.83 -18.96 -13.80
CA PRO A 957 -16.37 -17.86 -14.61
C PRO A 957 -17.82 -17.50 -14.28
N SER A 958 -18.67 -18.50 -14.01
CA SER A 958 -20.08 -18.28 -13.66
C SER A 958 -20.27 -17.47 -12.37
N GLN A 959 -19.35 -17.58 -11.40
CA GLN A 959 -19.36 -16.72 -10.22
C GLN A 959 -18.93 -15.29 -10.56
N PHE A 960 -17.98 -15.09 -11.46
CA PHE A 960 -17.57 -13.75 -11.91
C PHE A 960 -18.71 -13.04 -12.63
N ASP A 961 -19.44 -13.75 -13.51
CA ASP A 961 -20.60 -13.20 -14.22
C ASP A 961 -21.73 -12.76 -13.27
N ASP A 962 -21.93 -13.49 -12.16
CA ASP A 962 -22.85 -13.08 -11.08
C ASP A 962 -22.42 -11.75 -10.43
N PHE A 963 -21.12 -11.55 -10.19
CA PHE A 963 -20.58 -10.29 -9.66
C PHE A 963 -20.71 -9.14 -10.65
N VAL A 964 -20.46 -9.38 -11.94
CA VAL A 964 -20.69 -8.37 -13.00
C VAL A 964 -22.17 -7.97 -13.07
N ARG A 965 -23.10 -8.92 -12.95
CA ARG A 965 -24.55 -8.64 -12.89
C ARG A 965 -24.99 -7.91 -11.62
N ALA A 966 -24.31 -8.13 -10.49
CA ALA A 966 -24.64 -7.53 -9.19
C ALA A 966 -24.03 -6.12 -8.99
N PHE A 967 -22.95 -5.78 -9.69
CA PHE A 967 -22.29 -4.48 -9.61
C PHE A 967 -23.16 -3.33 -10.12
N ARG A 968 -23.04 -2.15 -9.50
CA ARG A 968 -23.79 -0.94 -9.85
C ARG A 968 -22.85 0.28 -9.95
N PRO A 969 -22.98 1.12 -10.99
CA PRO A 969 -22.20 2.36 -11.10
C PRO A 969 -22.52 3.32 -9.93
N PRO A 970 -21.69 4.36 -9.69
CA PRO A 970 -22.07 5.45 -8.80
C PRO A 970 -23.38 6.10 -9.27
N HIS A 971 -24.16 6.65 -8.34
CA HIS A 971 -25.35 7.42 -8.63
C HIS A 971 -25.00 8.65 -9.51
N GLU A 972 -25.96 9.12 -10.32
CA GLU A 972 -25.77 10.26 -11.23
C GLU A 972 -25.25 11.51 -10.51
N ASN A 973 -25.75 11.80 -9.32
CA ASN A 973 -25.32 12.92 -8.46
C ASN A 973 -23.89 12.77 -7.86
N GLN A 974 -23.26 11.59 -7.97
CA GLN A 974 -21.95 11.28 -7.35
C GLN A 974 -20.88 10.88 -8.38
N LYS A 975 -21.25 10.52 -9.62
CA LYS A 975 -20.33 9.99 -10.64
C LYS A 975 -19.18 10.94 -11.03
N ASP A 976 -19.43 12.26 -10.96
CA ASP A 976 -18.46 13.31 -11.31
C ASP A 976 -17.96 14.07 -10.06
N GLU A 977 -18.27 13.55 -8.86
CA GLU A 977 -17.80 14.05 -7.58
C GLU A 977 -16.79 13.11 -6.92
N MET A 978 -16.04 13.63 -5.94
CA MET A 978 -14.94 12.90 -5.29
C MET A 978 -15.44 11.95 -4.19
N TYR A 979 -16.48 11.17 -4.49
CA TYR A 979 -17.19 10.29 -3.56
C TYR A 979 -16.25 9.27 -2.88
N PHE A 980 -15.22 8.81 -3.60
CA PHE A 980 -14.20 7.85 -3.16
C PHE A 980 -13.26 8.37 -2.05
N ILE A 981 -13.35 9.64 -1.65
CA ILE A 981 -12.50 10.24 -0.60
C ILE A 981 -13.00 9.88 0.81
N HIS A 982 -12.48 8.78 1.36
CA HIS A 982 -12.82 8.29 2.70
C HIS A 982 -11.67 8.37 3.72
N LEU A 983 -12.04 8.28 5.01
CA LEU A 983 -11.10 7.94 6.07
C LEU A 983 -10.75 6.45 5.99
N PHE A 984 -9.48 6.18 5.66
CA PHE A 984 -8.82 4.94 6.04
C PHE A 984 -8.13 5.23 7.38
N VAL A 985 -8.45 4.47 8.42
CA VAL A 985 -8.15 4.77 9.83
C VAL A 985 -6.73 4.35 10.26
N GLU A 986 -6.05 3.53 9.47
CA GLU A 986 -4.77 2.91 9.86
C GLU A 986 -3.61 3.91 10.08
N ASP A 987 -3.56 5.03 9.35
CA ASP A 987 -2.38 5.92 9.31
C ASP A 987 -2.12 6.74 10.59
N ILE A 988 -3.17 7.16 11.30
CA ILE A 988 -3.03 7.95 12.55
C ILE A 988 -2.90 7.02 13.77
N ALA A 989 -3.54 5.84 13.73
CA ALA A 989 -3.49 4.87 14.82
C ALA A 989 -2.04 4.48 15.18
N ALA A 990 -1.14 4.40 14.20
CA ALA A 990 0.28 4.09 14.43
C ALA A 990 1.10 5.26 15.04
N LYS A 991 0.62 6.51 14.93
CA LYS A 991 1.33 7.70 15.45
C LYS A 991 1.13 7.89 16.95
N GLU A 992 -0.11 7.92 17.42
CA GLU A 992 -0.39 8.22 18.84
C GLU A 992 -0.15 7.06 19.79
N LEU A 993 -0.36 5.81 19.34
CA LEU A 993 -0.19 4.63 20.21
C LEU A 993 1.26 4.45 20.68
N GLU A 994 2.23 4.99 19.92
CA GLU A 994 3.66 5.03 20.32
C GLU A 994 3.85 5.70 21.66
N VAL A 995 3.35 6.94 21.81
CA VAL A 995 3.61 7.78 22.99
C VAL A 995 3.00 7.14 24.24
N VAL A 996 1.80 6.58 24.13
CA VAL A 996 1.11 5.94 25.26
C VAL A 996 1.74 4.59 25.61
N LEU A 997 2.07 3.75 24.62
CA LEU A 997 2.66 2.44 24.90
C LEU A 997 4.12 2.49 25.34
N SER A 998 4.93 3.47 24.91
CA SER A 998 6.30 3.62 25.45
C SER A 998 6.26 3.97 26.93
N LEU A 999 5.46 4.99 27.30
CA LEU A 999 5.30 5.44 28.69
C LEU A 999 4.74 4.33 29.61
N VAL A 1000 3.81 3.51 29.12
CA VAL A 1000 3.24 2.38 29.88
C VAL A 1000 4.19 1.17 29.97
N MET A 1001 5.05 0.94 28.97
CA MET A 1001 5.97 -0.21 28.97
C MET A 1001 7.27 0.05 29.76
N ASP A 1002 7.83 1.26 29.69
CA ASP A 1002 9.04 1.61 30.46
C ASP A 1002 8.74 1.59 31.97
N ALA A 1003 7.59 2.13 32.39
CA ALA A 1003 7.11 2.10 33.77
C ALA A 1003 6.86 0.68 34.33
N ARG A 1004 6.88 -0.35 33.48
CA ARG A 1004 6.62 -1.75 33.86
C ARG A 1004 7.88 -2.62 33.99
N ASN A 1005 9.05 -2.12 33.55
CA ASN A 1005 10.29 -2.90 33.48
C ASN A 1005 11.37 -2.48 34.50
N SER A 1006 11.24 -1.33 35.17
CA SER A 1006 12.23 -0.84 36.17
C SER A 1006 11.98 -1.42 37.57
N ALA A 1007 12.62 -2.55 37.91
CA ALA A 1007 12.40 -3.26 39.17
C ALA A 1007 13.57 -3.15 40.18
N THR A 1008 13.82 -1.97 40.74
CA THR A 1008 14.68 -1.76 41.93
C THR A 1008 14.20 -0.59 42.80
N PRO A 1009 14.14 -0.72 44.15
CA PRO A 1009 13.76 0.36 45.07
C PRO A 1009 14.98 1.00 45.79
N TYR A 1010 14.95 2.31 46.05
CA TYR A 1010 15.57 3.01 47.20
C TYR A 1010 15.20 4.54 47.21
N PRO A 1011 15.45 5.33 48.28
CA PRO A 1011 14.54 6.43 48.65
C PRO A 1011 15.20 7.80 48.99
N MET A 1012 14.34 8.75 49.40
CA MET A 1012 14.59 9.96 50.22
C MET A 1012 14.93 11.32 49.56
N PHE A 1013 13.97 12.25 49.75
CA PHE A 1013 14.09 13.66 50.16
C PHE A 1013 14.73 14.76 49.25
N THR A 1014 13.82 15.51 48.60
CA THR A 1014 13.62 16.99 48.68
C THR A 1014 14.77 18.01 48.50
N SER A 1015 14.46 19.08 47.74
CA SER A 1015 14.59 20.53 48.08
C SER A 1015 15.24 21.39 46.99
N LEU A 1016 14.79 22.66 46.88
CA LEU A 1016 15.16 23.73 45.91
C LEU A 1016 14.66 23.45 44.47
N THR A 1017 13.74 24.18 43.81
CA THR A 1017 13.25 25.58 43.79
C THR A 1017 14.09 26.62 43.02
N HIS A 1018 13.39 27.39 42.17
CA HIS A 1018 13.82 28.50 41.30
C HIS A 1018 14.66 28.21 40.04
N LEU A 1019 13.98 28.17 38.88
CA LEU A 1019 14.34 28.93 37.67
C LEU A 1019 13.11 29.12 36.77
N ASP A 1020 13.11 30.15 35.93
CA ASP A 1020 11.88 30.74 35.34
C ASP A 1020 11.32 30.04 34.09
N ILE A 1021 10.05 30.32 33.80
CA ILE A 1021 9.22 29.64 32.79
C ILE A 1021 8.97 30.54 31.56
N PHE A 1022 9.16 29.97 30.36
CA PHE A 1022 8.47 30.39 29.14
C PHE A 1022 8.01 29.15 28.36
N HIS A 1023 6.83 29.21 27.74
CA HIS A 1023 6.03 28.00 27.46
C HIS A 1023 6.35 27.24 26.17
N ASN A 1024 6.88 26.03 26.35
CA ASN A 1024 6.37 24.80 25.72
C ASN A 1024 5.43 24.12 26.77
N PRO A 1025 4.55 23.16 26.41
CA PRO A 1025 4.92 21.76 26.68
C PRO A 1025 4.25 20.69 25.77
N TYR A 1026 5.09 19.94 25.04
CA TYR A 1026 4.98 18.47 25.04
C TYR A 1026 6.03 17.92 26.01
N HIS A 1027 5.59 17.40 27.16
CA HIS A 1027 6.17 16.30 27.99
C HIS A 1027 5.82 16.50 29.48
N GLY A 1028 5.47 15.39 30.14
CA GLY A 1028 5.25 15.34 31.60
C GLY A 1028 3.94 14.65 31.96
N ILE A 1029 3.96 13.33 32.16
CA ILE A 1029 2.96 12.66 32.98
C ILE A 1029 3.45 12.77 34.42
N ASP A 1030 2.70 13.42 35.31
CA ASP A 1030 2.44 12.85 36.63
C ASP A 1030 1.25 13.51 37.36
N HIS A 1031 0.72 12.78 38.35
CA HIS A 1031 -0.24 13.22 39.37
C HIS A 1031 -1.56 13.92 38.94
N LEU A 1032 -2.54 13.10 38.54
CA LEU A 1032 -3.90 13.25 39.06
C LEU A 1032 -4.36 11.94 39.74
N ALA A 1033 -3.81 11.70 40.92
CA ALA A 1033 -4.07 10.51 41.74
C ALA A 1033 -4.88 10.87 43.00
N SER A 1034 -6.19 11.05 42.85
CA SER A 1034 -7.14 11.22 43.96
C SER A 1034 -8.33 10.27 43.81
N LEU A 1035 -8.19 9.09 44.41
CA LEU A 1035 -9.25 8.10 44.66
C LEU A 1035 -10.40 8.68 45.52
N PRO A 1036 -11.62 8.09 45.57
CA PRO A 1036 -11.87 6.64 45.45
C PRO A 1036 -13.11 6.17 44.66
N ALA A 1037 -12.94 5.14 43.83
CA ALA A 1037 -14.06 4.35 43.27
C ALA A 1037 -13.74 2.87 42.99
N LEU A 1038 -12.53 2.38 43.31
CA LEU A 1038 -12.04 1.04 42.92
C LEU A 1038 -12.03 0.00 44.06
N THR A 1039 -13.00 0.09 44.97
CA THR A 1039 -13.05 -0.73 46.20
C THR A 1039 -14.38 -1.47 46.41
N HIS A 1040 -15.02 -1.94 45.34
CA HIS A 1040 -16.26 -2.74 45.45
C HIS A 1040 -16.37 -3.97 44.52
N LEU A 1041 -15.25 -4.44 43.96
CA LEU A 1041 -15.19 -5.61 43.08
C LEU A 1041 -14.47 -6.84 43.69
N ALA A 1042 -14.59 -7.02 45.01
CA ALA A 1042 -13.97 -8.13 45.76
C ALA A 1042 -14.96 -8.97 46.60
N LEU A 1043 -16.19 -8.50 46.83
CA LEU A 1043 -17.19 -9.16 47.68
C LEU A 1043 -18.58 -9.16 47.02
N LEU A 1044 -18.83 -10.17 46.18
CA LEU A 1044 -20.18 -10.70 45.90
C LEU A 1044 -20.10 -12.07 45.19
N ARG A 1045 -19.46 -13.04 45.85
CA ARG A 1045 -19.82 -14.47 45.63
C ARG A 1045 -21.05 -14.77 46.49
N SER A 1046 -21.93 -15.63 45.97
CA SER A 1046 -23.18 -16.12 46.59
C SER A 1046 -24.19 -15.07 47.08
N SER A 1047 -25.15 -14.70 46.20
CA SER A 1047 -26.54 -14.41 46.58
C SER A 1047 -27.50 -14.79 45.44
N SER A 1048 -28.78 -14.99 45.73
CA SER A 1048 -29.72 -15.80 44.90
C SER A 1048 -30.52 -15.03 43.84
N GLN A 1049 -29.99 -13.94 43.27
CA GLN A 1049 -30.76 -13.06 42.35
C GLN A 1049 -30.66 -13.37 40.84
N ALA A 1050 -29.88 -14.37 40.42
CA ALA A 1050 -29.76 -14.74 38.99
C ALA A 1050 -31.07 -15.32 38.38
N THR A 1051 -31.99 -15.82 39.20
CA THR A 1051 -33.13 -16.64 38.74
C THR A 1051 -34.41 -15.85 38.44
N GLN A 1052 -34.49 -14.56 38.78
CA GLN A 1052 -35.74 -13.77 38.62
C GLN A 1052 -35.84 -12.95 37.32
N ILE A 1053 -34.73 -12.77 36.57
CA ILE A 1053 -34.74 -11.98 35.33
C ILE A 1053 -35.14 -12.82 34.11
N LEU A 1054 -34.87 -14.13 34.11
CA LEU A 1054 -35.28 -15.05 33.02
C LEU A 1054 -36.78 -15.37 32.98
N ALA A 1055 -37.58 -14.88 33.93
CA ALA A 1055 -39.00 -15.20 34.10
C ALA A 1055 -39.97 -14.17 33.49
N ARG A 1056 -39.51 -13.29 32.58
CA ARG A 1056 -40.36 -12.26 31.93
C ARG A 1056 -40.37 -12.26 30.38
N CYS A 1057 -39.74 -13.24 29.74
CA CYS A 1057 -39.72 -13.38 28.28
C CYS A 1057 -40.86 -14.27 27.75
N SER A 1058 -42.11 -14.04 28.18
CA SER A 1058 -43.26 -14.88 27.79
C SER A 1058 -44.60 -14.12 27.83
N ALA A 1059 -44.72 -13.08 27.01
CA ALA A 1059 -45.98 -12.43 26.66
C ALA A 1059 -45.83 -11.66 25.33
N LEU A 1060 -46.95 -11.48 24.61
CA LEU A 1060 -47.10 -10.63 23.41
C LEU A 1060 -46.39 -11.12 22.12
N GLU A 1061 -46.77 -12.32 21.68
CA GLU A 1061 -47.18 -12.47 20.27
C GLU A 1061 -48.63 -11.95 20.14
N LEU A 1062 -48.94 -11.13 19.12
CA LEU A 1062 -50.25 -11.06 18.44
C LEU A 1062 -50.29 -9.99 17.34
N LEU A 1063 -51.01 -10.31 16.25
CA LEU A 1063 -51.58 -9.41 15.22
C LEU A 1063 -50.62 -8.50 14.41
N VAL A 1064 -50.25 -9.04 13.24
CA VAL A 1064 -50.24 -8.28 11.97
C VAL A 1064 -51.24 -8.95 11.06
N ASP A 1065 -52.21 -8.22 10.50
CA ASP A 1065 -52.70 -8.45 9.12
C ASP A 1065 -53.56 -7.29 8.56
N MET A 1066 -53.76 -7.37 7.24
CA MET A 1066 -54.87 -6.88 6.40
C MET A 1066 -54.90 -5.44 5.84
N HIS A 1067 -54.93 -5.47 4.50
CA HIS A 1067 -55.45 -4.50 3.50
C HIS A 1067 -54.57 -3.37 2.93
N ALA A 1068 -54.51 -3.39 1.59
CA ALA A 1068 -54.23 -2.29 0.69
C ALA A 1068 -55.52 -1.93 -0.07
N ASP A 1069 -55.59 -0.75 -0.70
CA ASP A 1069 -55.84 -0.58 -2.15
C ASP A 1069 -55.98 0.92 -2.57
N GLU A 1070 -56.04 1.12 -3.90
CA GLU A 1070 -56.39 2.34 -4.68
C GLU A 1070 -55.33 3.46 -4.96
N PRO A 1071 -55.46 4.23 -6.08
CA PRO A 1071 -54.31 4.92 -6.71
C PRO A 1071 -54.50 6.40 -7.16
N TYR A 1072 -53.39 7.06 -7.57
CA TYR A 1072 -53.30 8.39 -8.24
C TYR A 1072 -53.79 9.63 -7.43
N PRO A 1073 -53.48 10.89 -7.83
CA PRO A 1073 -52.62 11.36 -8.94
C PRO A 1073 -51.44 12.26 -8.51
N ASP A 1074 -50.69 12.80 -9.49
CA ASP A 1074 -49.67 13.83 -9.31
C ASP A 1074 -50.18 15.12 -8.64
N TYR A 1075 -49.43 15.65 -7.67
CA TYR A 1075 -49.03 17.07 -7.59
C TYR A 1075 -48.03 17.29 -6.44
N LEU A 1076 -46.87 17.89 -6.72
CA LEU A 1076 -46.12 18.89 -5.91
C LEU A 1076 -44.63 18.91 -6.30
N ARG A 1077 -44.11 20.10 -6.57
CA ARG A 1077 -42.66 20.40 -6.57
C ARG A 1077 -42.28 21.05 -5.23
N SER A 1078 -40.97 21.15 -5.00
CA SER A 1078 -40.27 21.85 -3.89
C SER A 1078 -40.54 21.35 -2.46
N ASN A 1079 -39.58 20.60 -1.92
CA ASN A 1079 -38.74 21.07 -0.81
C ASN A 1079 -37.36 20.35 -0.88
N ASP A 1080 -36.31 20.92 -0.27
CA ASP A 1080 -34.93 20.43 -0.39
C ASP A 1080 -34.61 19.29 0.60
N ASP A 1081 -34.41 18.08 0.07
CA ASP A 1081 -33.94 16.91 0.82
C ASP A 1081 -32.45 17.00 1.24
N VAL A 1082 -32.07 16.15 2.20
CA VAL A 1082 -30.74 16.15 2.84
C VAL A 1082 -29.62 15.79 1.85
N ARG A 1083 -28.65 16.69 1.68
CA ARG A 1083 -27.53 16.52 0.72
C ARG A 1083 -26.27 15.86 1.30
N PHE A 1084 -26.18 15.71 2.62
CA PHE A 1084 -25.00 15.15 3.30
C PHE A 1084 -25.35 14.33 4.55
N VAL A 1085 -24.65 13.21 4.81
CA VAL A 1085 -24.83 12.40 6.04
C VAL A 1085 -23.49 12.09 6.71
N PHE A 1086 -23.39 12.46 7.98
CA PHE A 1086 -22.28 12.16 8.88
C PHE A 1086 -22.59 10.92 9.73
N ILE A 1087 -21.64 10.02 9.89
CA ILE A 1087 -21.87 8.67 10.45
C ILE A 1087 -20.86 8.35 11.56
N VAL A 1088 -21.34 7.79 12.67
CA VAL A 1088 -20.52 7.22 13.75
C VAL A 1088 -20.75 5.72 13.82
N LEU A 1089 -19.66 4.95 13.80
CA LEU A 1089 -19.62 3.49 13.85
C LEU A 1089 -18.74 3.05 15.03
N SER A 1090 -19.07 1.92 15.66
CA SER A 1090 -18.30 1.43 16.81
C SER A 1090 -16.89 0.98 16.41
N ASP A 1091 -15.97 0.96 17.39
CA ASP A 1091 -14.61 0.47 17.16
C ASP A 1091 -14.54 -1.06 16.92
N GLU A 1092 -15.62 -1.80 17.19
CA GLU A 1092 -15.72 -3.26 16.97
C GLU A 1092 -16.44 -3.63 15.67
N GLU A 1093 -17.30 -2.77 15.12
CA GLU A 1093 -18.02 -3.02 13.85
C GLU A 1093 -17.21 -2.71 12.58
N TYR A 1094 -15.98 -2.18 12.69
CA TYR A 1094 -15.06 -2.04 11.56
C TYR A 1094 -14.42 -3.37 11.11
N VAL A 1095 -15.13 -4.48 11.29
CA VAL A 1095 -14.88 -5.77 10.63
C VAL A 1095 -15.46 -5.72 9.22
N THR A 1096 -14.73 -5.10 8.28
CA THR A 1096 -14.97 -5.30 6.84
C THR A 1096 -14.41 -6.65 6.36
N ASP A 1097 -14.51 -7.67 7.22
CA ASP A 1097 -13.93 -9.01 7.04
C ASP A 1097 -14.96 -10.09 7.45
N TRP A 1098 -16.02 -10.19 6.64
CA TRP A 1098 -16.48 -11.48 6.09
C TRP A 1098 -16.61 -12.72 7.03
N VAL A 1099 -17.09 -12.52 8.26
CA VAL A 1099 -17.48 -13.63 9.16
C VAL A 1099 -18.89 -13.44 9.70
N THR A 1100 -19.88 -13.87 8.91
CA THR A 1100 -21.16 -14.38 9.43
C THR A 1100 -21.32 -15.82 8.94
N GLY A 1101 -21.57 -16.81 9.79
CA GLY A 1101 -22.13 -16.75 11.14
C GLY A 1101 -23.52 -17.38 11.16
N THR A 1102 -23.72 -18.48 10.43
CA THR A 1102 -25.02 -19.14 10.25
C THR A 1102 -25.57 -19.68 11.56
N ARG A 1103 -26.75 -19.19 11.97
CA ARG A 1103 -27.63 -19.82 12.96
C ARG A 1103 -29.07 -19.80 12.45
N GLY A 1104 -29.85 -20.82 12.79
CA GLY A 1104 -31.28 -20.89 12.52
C GLY A 1104 -31.65 -21.56 11.20
N GLY A 1105 -31.41 -22.87 11.09
CA GLY A 1105 -32.14 -23.71 10.14
C GLY A 1105 -33.26 -24.47 10.86
N ILE A 1106 -34.39 -24.69 10.19
CA ILE A 1106 -35.43 -25.65 10.57
C ILE A 1106 -35.84 -26.40 9.29
N ASP A 1107 -35.57 -27.71 9.24
CA ASP A 1107 -36.07 -28.63 8.23
C ASP A 1107 -37.56 -28.95 8.49
N PHE A 1108 -38.42 -29.29 7.52
CA PHE A 1108 -38.51 -30.66 6.99
C PHE A 1108 -39.43 -30.80 5.75
N TRP A 1109 -38.93 -31.55 4.75
CA TRP A 1109 -39.65 -32.53 3.90
C TRP A 1109 -40.79 -32.17 2.91
N ALA A 1110 -40.47 -32.44 1.63
CA ALA A 1110 -41.11 -33.43 0.74
C ALA A 1110 -42.27 -33.04 -0.23
N ARG A 1111 -42.03 -33.44 -1.50
CA ARG A 1111 -42.97 -33.82 -2.59
C ARG A 1111 -44.14 -32.87 -2.93
N GLY A 1112 -44.00 -32.17 -4.06
CA GLY A 1112 -45.08 -31.61 -4.88
C GLY A 1112 -44.71 -31.75 -6.37
N ASP A 1113 -45.69 -31.87 -7.26
CA ASP A 1113 -45.48 -32.39 -8.63
C ASP A 1113 -45.42 -31.31 -9.73
N ILE A 1114 -45.00 -31.77 -10.91
CA ILE A 1114 -44.94 -31.13 -12.23
C ILE A 1114 -46.10 -30.16 -12.54
N SER A 1115 -45.82 -28.96 -13.09
CA SER A 1115 -46.22 -28.59 -14.46
C SER A 1115 -46.05 -27.09 -14.85
N ARG A 1116 -46.08 -26.86 -16.18
CA ARG A 1116 -46.33 -25.60 -16.93
C ARG A 1116 -45.21 -24.56 -17.04
N CYS A 1117 -44.60 -24.56 -18.23
CA CYS A 1117 -44.01 -23.37 -18.84
C CYS A 1117 -45.09 -22.31 -19.14
N TRP A 1118 -44.67 -21.05 -19.34
CA TRP A 1118 -45.03 -20.27 -20.53
C TRP A 1118 -43.84 -19.38 -20.94
N ILE A 1119 -43.67 -19.17 -22.24
CA ILE A 1119 -42.78 -18.15 -22.83
C ILE A 1119 -43.69 -17.06 -23.39
N ALA A 1120 -43.30 -15.80 -23.22
CA ALA A 1120 -43.87 -14.67 -23.96
C ALA A 1120 -42.80 -13.59 -24.15
N ASP A 1121 -42.43 -13.35 -25.40
CA ASP A 1121 -41.77 -12.10 -25.82
C ASP A 1121 -42.83 -10.98 -25.93
N GLY A 1122 -42.42 -9.70 -25.87
CA GLY A 1122 -43.34 -8.59 -26.16
C GLY A 1122 -42.87 -7.20 -25.72
N ASP A 1123 -42.77 -6.29 -26.69
CA ASP A 1123 -42.36 -4.89 -26.59
C ASP A 1123 -43.28 -3.97 -25.75
N GLY A 1124 -42.70 -2.85 -25.25
CA GLY A 1124 -43.39 -1.62 -24.84
C GLY A 1124 -43.90 -1.59 -23.39
N ILE A 1125 -43.74 -0.49 -22.63
CA ILE A 1125 -43.48 0.93 -22.97
C ILE A 1125 -42.38 1.49 -22.07
#